data_AF-A0A966H3U4-F1
#
_entry.id   AF-A0A966H3U4-F1
#
_cell.length_a   1.000
_cell.length_b   1.000
_cell.length_c   1.000
_cell.angle_alpha   90.00
_cell.angle_beta   90.00
_cell.angle_gamma   90.00
#
_symmetry.space_group_name_H-M   'P 1'
#
loop_
_entity.id
_entity.type
_entity.pdbx_description
1 polymer ?
#
loop_
_entity_poly.entity_id
_entity_poly.type
_entity_poly.pdbx_seq_one_letter_code
_entity_poly.pdbx_strand_id
1 'polypeptide(L)'
;MSEQQNIRDSKPPAGISAADSLGQEGMSLPAVPVVQQIKISKNSSKTQKAEKSVGRFEQEQNLRESITQRKSKAADHKQSHEAYQTHTNKSAVSQASVTRFNPAQKKDRTDQSQSEPLREKSGDMMPDAGMGTMVGLPPVQRRIKHGGRVYGPGELAAATEALKAEAPPASAVEEKLNDKERNWEWNSHDKRFDEEIVDETEDLDPYADEKFDEEEKDIQFVPDTVEGIASVLDKERVNWITDDDTMMDILRGPFEANWFKLRGALTMGQWPDSVKKKPSYENSLLFMNAMVDMRWRKWKAFSVEALKGMKDEVAKQAQENAAFRETKAQLAGEAKSSENDKLAQIFDPVGSMAVTSDVDLSMGGSSTEIAVGMLNREFRSHFKVPYDPGTVFDINVYAADWIHGEALNQSGGTMNITPGKEVGKMTKQAEKERDDDMEIWSLVKVARNMDKTQWTDYATQTTKNLTGDAKTAMQNKLDTAWARCANFKDRVTTRMAAKAKLYAQEEQELLNLSSKSAFGEKYKEQARETRASNEIYQELLGEVKQLRLRLAQIKDVQPMTDELQREFDRVGKALGSKIAEALTFANEVYASEGAVQHTVLDQGAGKKLTKLQDKAKAESQKSGQKNEEVLAYQNLREVKYKLRKELFLQSANENVGDALHSLHTYIQLPFYAVYRAGKYLSRLVEATNKLIDDRELVESIPNYTAVKDVGENAMAIKTDKVKVTDPVTKEVKELEGDPEYVKKNEFFKKQKDTDAHHLETEVISYGAAIPAKFEAKKEKDKKAQ
;
A
#
# COMPACT_ATOMS: atom_id res chain seq x y z
N MET A 1 -43.64 20.42 -49.97
CA MET A 1 -43.39 21.87 -49.77
C MET A 1 -42.05 22.20 -50.39
N SER A 2 -42.06 23.21 -51.25
CA SER A 2 -40.96 23.87 -51.99
C SER A 2 -39.73 24.14 -51.09
N GLU A 3 -38.51 24.29 -51.58
CA GLU A 3 -38.08 25.16 -52.68
C GLU A 3 -36.62 24.83 -53.08
N GLN A 4 -36.32 24.93 -54.38
CA GLN A 4 -34.96 24.89 -54.95
C GLN A 4 -34.36 26.30 -54.97
N GLN A 5 -33.03 26.45 -54.85
CA GLN A 5 -32.12 26.92 -55.91
C GLN A 5 -30.80 27.54 -55.42
N ASN A 6 -29.73 27.13 -56.12
CA ASN A 6 -28.57 27.89 -56.62
C ASN A 6 -27.58 28.57 -55.67
N ILE A 7 -26.29 28.24 -55.83
CA ILE A 7 -25.20 29.18 -56.14
C ILE A 7 -24.11 28.43 -56.93
N ARG A 8 -23.66 29.05 -58.03
CA ARG A 8 -22.54 28.66 -58.91
C ARG A 8 -21.22 29.28 -58.43
N ASP A 9 -20.15 28.54 -58.69
CA ASP A 9 -18.80 28.93 -59.15
C ASP A 9 -18.13 30.22 -58.64
N SER A 10 -17.02 30.06 -57.92
CA SER A 10 -15.72 30.66 -58.32
C SER A 10 -14.55 30.09 -57.50
N LYS A 11 -13.52 29.65 -58.21
CA LYS A 11 -12.20 29.26 -57.70
C LYS A 11 -11.22 30.45 -57.87
N PRO A 12 -9.99 30.41 -57.32
CA PRO A 12 -9.43 31.43 -56.43
C PRO A 12 -8.31 32.26 -57.10
N PRO A 13 -7.63 33.13 -56.34
CA PRO A 13 -6.21 33.33 -56.58
C PRO A 13 -5.35 33.05 -55.34
N ALA A 14 -4.20 32.47 -55.63
CA ALA A 14 -3.10 32.23 -54.73
C ALA A 14 -2.20 33.47 -54.60
N GLY A 15 -1.46 33.53 -53.48
CA GLY A 15 -0.10 34.07 -53.46
C GLY A 15 0.11 35.35 -52.64
N ILE A 16 1.19 35.31 -51.83
CA ILE A 16 2.04 36.37 -51.25
C ILE A 16 2.24 36.05 -49.75
N SER A 17 3.20 35.18 -49.42
CA SER A 17 4.57 35.49 -48.96
C SER A 17 4.63 36.44 -47.75
N ALA A 18 4.91 35.88 -46.57
CA ALA A 18 5.26 36.62 -45.37
C ALA A 18 6.79 36.74 -45.27
N ALA A 19 7.26 37.97 -45.07
CA ALA A 19 8.60 38.30 -44.62
C ALA A 19 8.49 38.99 -43.24
N ASP A 20 9.37 38.56 -42.33
CA ASP A 20 10.00 39.25 -41.21
C ASP A 20 9.26 40.36 -40.44
N SER A 21 9.08 40.16 -39.13
CA SER A 21 9.68 41.06 -38.13
C SER A 21 9.56 40.50 -36.70
N LEU A 22 10.71 40.35 -36.05
CA LEU A 22 10.91 40.19 -34.61
C LEU A 22 10.40 41.42 -33.84
N GLY A 23 9.83 41.17 -32.65
CA GLY A 23 9.52 42.22 -31.67
C GLY A 23 9.31 41.60 -30.28
N GLN A 24 10.35 41.66 -29.45
CA GLN A 24 10.28 41.47 -28.00
C GLN A 24 9.58 42.68 -27.37
N GLU A 25 8.56 42.46 -26.54
CA GLU A 25 8.20 43.41 -25.48
C GLU A 25 7.81 42.66 -24.21
N GLY A 26 8.53 42.97 -23.13
CA GLY A 26 8.20 42.59 -21.77
C GLY A 26 7.19 43.58 -21.17
N MET A 27 6.21 43.07 -20.44
CA MET A 27 5.25 43.88 -19.69
C MET A 27 5.62 43.90 -18.21
N SER A 28 5.94 45.11 -17.70
CA SER A 28 5.99 45.42 -16.28
C SER A 28 4.60 45.79 -15.76
N LEU A 29 4.24 45.31 -14.57
CA LEU A 29 3.01 45.68 -13.88
C LEU A 29 3.16 47.01 -13.12
N PRO A 30 2.09 47.83 -13.00
CA PRO A 30 2.15 49.13 -12.34
C PRO A 30 1.94 49.07 -10.81
N ALA A 31 2.59 50.00 -10.11
CA ALA A 31 2.51 50.22 -8.67
C ALA A 31 1.21 50.94 -8.23
N VAL A 32 0.75 50.63 -7.02
CA VAL A 32 -0.42 51.23 -6.34
C VAL A 32 0.05 52.08 -5.14
N PRO A 33 -0.60 53.21 -4.79
CA PRO A 33 0.00 54.25 -3.96
C PRO A 33 -0.24 54.10 -2.45
N VAL A 34 0.69 54.71 -1.71
CA VAL A 34 0.80 54.83 -0.25
C VAL A 34 -0.31 55.71 0.34
N VAL A 35 -0.98 55.24 1.40
CA VAL A 35 -1.91 56.04 2.23
C VAL A 35 -1.39 56.14 3.68
N GLN A 36 -1.57 57.35 4.23
CA GLN A 36 -1.03 57.92 5.46
C GLN A 36 -1.48 57.21 6.76
N GLN A 37 -0.56 57.19 7.73
CA GLN A 37 -0.76 56.75 9.11
C GLN A 37 -1.54 57.78 9.95
N ILE A 38 -2.54 57.32 10.70
CA ILE A 38 -3.17 58.05 11.82
C ILE A 38 -2.67 57.44 13.14
N LYS A 39 -2.13 58.28 14.03
CA LYS A 39 -1.76 57.94 15.42
C LYS A 39 -3.00 58.00 16.32
N ILE A 40 -3.27 56.95 17.09
CA ILE A 40 -4.13 57.01 18.29
C ILE A 40 -3.40 56.38 19.49
N SER A 41 -3.68 56.95 20.66
CA SER A 41 -2.89 56.98 21.90
C SER A 41 -3.00 55.73 22.79
N LYS A 42 -2.00 55.63 23.68
CA LYS A 42 -1.84 54.64 24.75
C LYS A 42 -2.79 54.93 25.92
N ASN A 43 -3.49 53.91 26.43
CA ASN A 43 -3.85 53.76 27.85
C ASN A 43 -4.48 52.37 28.14
N SER A 44 -3.69 51.38 28.58
CA SER A 44 -4.22 50.22 29.34
C SER A 44 -3.09 49.39 30.00
N SER A 45 -2.51 49.88 31.11
CA SER A 45 -1.44 49.14 31.81
C SER A 45 -1.78 48.72 33.25
N LYS A 46 -3.07 48.65 33.62
CA LYS A 46 -3.47 48.17 34.96
C LYS A 46 -4.40 46.94 34.97
N THR A 47 -5.05 46.60 33.86
CA THR A 47 -5.97 45.43 33.80
C THR A 47 -5.24 44.10 33.49
N GLN A 48 -4.10 44.14 32.79
CA GLN A 48 -3.38 42.93 32.35
C GLN A 48 -2.67 42.13 33.46
N LYS A 49 -2.49 42.68 34.66
CA LYS A 49 -1.86 41.95 35.78
C LYS A 49 -2.86 41.09 36.57
N ALA A 50 -4.16 41.40 36.54
CA ALA A 50 -5.19 40.61 37.22
C ALA A 50 -5.66 39.41 36.38
N GLU A 51 -5.73 39.55 35.06
CA GLU A 51 -6.12 38.46 34.15
C GLU A 51 -5.06 37.34 34.08
N LYS A 52 -3.77 37.69 34.21
CA LYS A 52 -2.68 36.70 34.24
C LYS A 52 -2.65 35.84 35.52
N SER A 53 -3.14 36.35 36.65
CA SER A 53 -3.21 35.57 37.90
C SER A 53 -4.40 34.62 37.93
N VAL A 54 -5.53 34.99 37.34
CA VAL A 54 -6.73 34.13 37.27
C VAL A 54 -6.51 32.97 36.29
N GLY A 55 -5.92 33.22 35.12
CA GLY A 55 -5.61 32.16 34.15
C GLY A 55 -4.60 31.13 34.66
N ARG A 56 -3.69 31.51 35.57
CA ARG A 56 -2.72 30.58 36.18
C ARG A 56 -3.38 29.65 37.20
N PHE A 57 -4.36 30.15 37.95
CA PHE A 57 -5.11 29.36 38.92
C PHE A 57 -6.04 28.35 38.25
N GLU A 58 -6.71 28.73 37.16
CA GLU A 58 -7.53 27.81 36.36
C GLU A 58 -6.68 26.72 35.68
N GLN A 59 -5.48 27.05 35.20
CA GLN A 59 -4.56 26.04 34.64
C GLN A 59 -4.09 25.03 35.69
N GLU A 60 -3.80 25.46 36.92
CA GLU A 60 -3.42 24.54 38.01
C GLU A 60 -4.58 23.65 38.48
N GLN A 61 -5.81 24.18 38.52
CA GLN A 61 -7.01 23.40 38.81
C GLN A 61 -7.24 22.32 37.75
N ASN A 62 -7.22 22.70 36.47
CA ASN A 62 -7.40 21.76 35.36
C ASN A 62 -6.31 20.67 35.32
N LEU A 63 -5.07 21.02 35.68
CA LEU A 63 -3.97 20.05 35.77
C LEU A 63 -4.18 19.05 36.93
N ARG A 64 -4.65 19.51 38.09
CA ARG A 64 -4.95 18.65 39.25
C ARG A 64 -6.12 17.70 38.97
N GLU A 65 -7.15 18.17 38.29
CA GLU A 65 -8.28 17.33 37.87
C GLU A 65 -7.84 16.27 36.84
N SER A 66 -6.99 16.66 35.88
CA SER A 66 -6.44 15.73 34.88
C SER A 66 -5.57 14.64 35.52
N ILE A 67 -4.71 15.00 36.48
CA ILE A 67 -3.89 14.02 37.22
C ILE A 67 -4.78 13.08 38.03
N THR A 68 -5.84 13.59 38.65
CA THR A 68 -6.79 12.79 39.44
C THR A 68 -7.56 11.79 38.56
N GLN A 69 -8.04 12.23 37.39
CA GLN A 69 -8.69 11.35 36.42
C GLN A 69 -7.74 10.28 35.86
N ARG A 70 -6.47 10.60 35.63
CA ARG A 70 -5.45 9.63 35.18
C ARG A 70 -5.16 8.57 36.25
N LYS A 71 -5.07 8.98 37.53
CA LYS A 71 -4.90 8.04 38.65
C LYS A 71 -6.11 7.11 38.82
N SER A 72 -7.33 7.63 38.69
CA SER A 72 -8.55 6.80 38.70
C SER A 72 -8.56 5.77 37.59
N LYS A 73 -8.27 6.19 36.34
CA LYS A 73 -8.22 5.27 35.19
C LYS A 73 -7.13 4.21 35.32
N ALA A 74 -5.97 4.57 35.88
CA ALA A 74 -4.90 3.60 36.13
C ALA A 74 -5.30 2.54 37.18
N ALA A 75 -6.05 2.96 38.21
CA ALA A 75 -6.60 2.04 39.21
C ALA A 75 -7.66 1.10 38.59
N ASP A 76 -8.57 1.62 37.77
CA ASP A 76 -9.60 0.83 37.07
C ASP A 76 -8.97 -0.18 36.10
N HIS A 77 -7.89 0.21 35.42
CA HIS A 77 -7.16 -0.67 34.50
C HIS A 77 -6.43 -1.79 35.25
N LYS A 78 -5.82 -1.48 36.40
CA LYS A 78 -5.19 -2.47 37.28
C LYS A 78 -6.22 -3.48 37.80
N GLN A 79 -7.37 -3.01 38.28
CA GLN A 79 -8.44 -3.87 38.77
C GLN A 79 -9.06 -4.75 37.67
N SER A 80 -9.20 -4.22 36.45
CA SER A 80 -9.67 -4.98 35.29
C SER A 80 -8.67 -6.06 34.85
N HIS A 81 -7.37 -5.77 34.93
CA HIS A 81 -6.31 -6.73 34.61
C HIS A 81 -6.23 -7.86 35.64
N GLU A 82 -6.37 -7.54 36.93
CA GLU A 82 -6.42 -8.53 38.02
C GLU A 82 -7.67 -9.43 37.91
N ALA A 83 -8.82 -8.87 37.54
CA ALA A 83 -10.07 -9.62 37.30
C ALA A 83 -9.98 -10.54 36.07
N TYR A 84 -9.30 -10.10 35.00
CA TYR A 84 -9.07 -10.90 33.81
C TYR A 84 -8.17 -12.11 34.11
N GLN A 85 -7.07 -11.91 34.83
CA GLN A 85 -6.16 -13.00 35.23
C GLN A 85 -6.83 -14.03 36.17
N THR A 86 -7.76 -13.61 37.02
CA THR A 86 -8.52 -14.54 37.87
C THR A 86 -9.57 -15.34 37.09
N HIS A 87 -10.13 -14.80 35.99
CA HIS A 87 -11.11 -15.50 35.16
C HIS A 87 -10.49 -16.53 34.21
N THR A 88 -9.30 -16.26 33.67
CA THR A 88 -8.54 -17.21 32.85
C THR A 88 -8.06 -18.41 33.67
N ASN A 89 -7.58 -18.18 34.90
CA ASN A 89 -7.15 -19.28 35.78
C ASN A 89 -8.30 -20.19 36.24
N LYS A 90 -9.53 -19.66 36.39
CA LYS A 90 -10.71 -20.49 36.73
C LYS A 90 -11.26 -21.29 35.54
N SER A 91 -11.13 -20.77 34.32
CA SER A 91 -11.63 -21.46 33.10
C SER A 91 -10.71 -22.62 32.67
N ALA A 92 -9.41 -22.54 32.97
CA ALA A 92 -8.47 -23.63 32.71
C ALA A 92 -8.70 -24.88 33.59
N VAL A 93 -9.25 -24.70 34.80
CA VAL A 93 -9.50 -25.81 35.74
C VAL A 93 -10.83 -26.54 35.46
N SER A 94 -11.81 -25.90 34.79
CA SER A 94 -13.13 -26.51 34.56
C SER A 94 -13.27 -27.32 33.26
N GLN A 95 -12.28 -27.30 32.36
CA GLN A 95 -12.37 -28.00 31.07
C GLN A 95 -11.65 -29.37 31.03
N ALA A 96 -11.03 -29.81 32.12
CA ALA A 96 -10.35 -31.11 32.20
C ALA A 96 -11.25 -32.30 32.57
N SER A 97 -12.57 -32.14 32.61
CA SER A 97 -13.51 -33.21 32.96
C SER A 97 -14.66 -33.24 31.95
N VAL A 98 -15.02 -34.44 31.45
CA VAL A 98 -16.10 -34.74 30.48
C VAL A 98 -15.62 -34.56 29.02
N THR A 99 -15.34 -35.61 28.22
CA THR A 99 -16.29 -36.65 27.77
C THR A 99 -15.54 -37.82 27.11
N ARG A 100 -15.82 -39.07 27.51
CA ARG A 100 -15.60 -40.29 26.70
C ARG A 100 -16.95 -40.67 26.08
N PHE A 101 -17.05 -40.91 24.76
CA PHE A 101 -18.03 -41.86 24.20
C PHE A 101 -17.65 -42.33 22.78
N ASN A 102 -18.08 -43.57 22.50
CA ASN A 102 -17.69 -44.55 21.49
C ASN A 102 -18.59 -44.48 20.23
N PRO A 103 -18.14 -44.83 19.00
CA PRO A 103 -18.98 -44.79 17.80
C PRO A 103 -19.49 -46.17 17.36
N ALA A 104 -20.77 -46.31 16.99
CA ALA A 104 -21.28 -47.48 16.25
C ALA A 104 -22.63 -47.24 15.55
N GLN A 105 -22.67 -47.62 14.25
CA GLN A 105 -23.81 -48.07 13.41
C GLN A 105 -24.89 -47.02 13.02
N LYS A 106 -25.52 -46.96 11.84
CA LYS A 106 -25.77 -47.78 10.62
C LYS A 106 -26.38 -46.77 9.59
N LYS A 107 -26.46 -46.93 8.25
CA LYS A 107 -27.22 -47.95 7.50
C LYS A 107 -27.15 -47.69 5.98
N ASP A 108 -27.30 -48.77 5.22
CA ASP A 108 -27.34 -48.92 3.76
C ASP A 108 -28.47 -48.22 2.99
N ARG A 109 -28.23 -47.96 1.69
CA ARG A 109 -29.15 -48.30 0.59
C ARG A 109 -28.46 -48.34 -0.80
N THR A 110 -28.58 -49.50 -1.45
CA THR A 110 -28.35 -49.85 -2.87
C THR A 110 -29.40 -49.18 -3.80
N ASP A 111 -29.29 -49.02 -5.13
CA ASP A 111 -29.04 -49.95 -6.26
C ASP A 111 -28.73 -49.15 -7.57
N GLN A 112 -27.73 -49.53 -8.38
CA GLN A 112 -27.75 -50.25 -9.69
C GLN A 112 -28.36 -49.57 -10.94
N SER A 113 -27.52 -49.33 -11.96
CA SER A 113 -27.60 -49.82 -13.37
C SER A 113 -26.50 -49.13 -14.20
N GLN A 114 -25.39 -49.78 -14.55
CA GLN A 114 -25.10 -50.55 -15.78
C GLN A 114 -25.44 -49.87 -17.12
N SER A 115 -24.40 -49.43 -17.84
CA SER A 115 -24.14 -49.80 -19.26
C SER A 115 -22.73 -49.35 -19.71
N GLU A 116 -21.87 -50.33 -19.97
CA GLU A 116 -20.80 -50.30 -20.98
C GLU A 116 -21.44 -50.51 -22.39
N PRO A 117 -20.75 -50.46 -23.57
CA PRO A 117 -19.32 -50.71 -23.80
C PRO A 117 -18.64 -49.93 -24.98
N LEU A 118 -17.36 -50.30 -25.21
CA LEU A 118 -16.64 -50.44 -26.50
C LEU A 118 -15.46 -49.51 -26.82
N ARG A 119 -14.28 -50.16 -26.83
CA ARG A 119 -13.05 -49.88 -27.57
C ARG A 119 -13.30 -49.75 -29.08
N GLU A 120 -12.51 -48.89 -29.74
CA GLU A 120 -11.87 -49.25 -31.01
C GLU A 120 -10.54 -48.51 -31.21
N LYS A 121 -9.62 -49.19 -31.89
CA LYS A 121 -8.23 -48.79 -32.18
C LYS A 121 -8.09 -48.35 -33.64
N SER A 122 -7.04 -47.55 -33.87
CA SER A 122 -6.16 -47.47 -35.05
C SER A 122 -6.68 -46.86 -36.36
N GLY A 123 -5.82 -46.00 -36.95
CA GLY A 123 -5.88 -45.64 -38.36
C GLY A 123 -4.98 -44.44 -38.70
N ASP A 124 -3.74 -44.71 -39.09
CA ASP A 124 -2.82 -43.77 -39.76
C ASP A 124 -3.43 -43.19 -41.05
N MET A 125 -3.15 -41.92 -41.34
CA MET A 125 -2.95 -41.42 -42.71
C MET A 125 -2.32 -40.01 -42.69
N MET A 126 -1.13 -39.87 -43.30
CA MET A 126 -0.57 -38.59 -43.75
C MET A 126 -1.41 -38.00 -44.91
N PRO A 127 -1.20 -36.72 -45.27
CA PRO A 127 -0.28 -36.49 -46.38
C PRO A 127 0.63 -35.25 -46.24
N ASP A 128 1.72 -35.34 -47.01
CA ASP A 128 2.61 -34.27 -47.48
C ASP A 128 1.88 -33.03 -48.04
N ALA A 129 2.53 -31.87 -47.87
CA ALA A 129 2.97 -30.97 -48.95
C ALA A 129 2.85 -29.48 -48.56
N GLY A 130 3.91 -28.70 -48.85
CA GLY A 130 3.76 -27.26 -49.10
C GLY A 130 4.85 -26.34 -48.57
N MET A 131 6.08 -26.45 -49.10
CA MET A 131 7.00 -25.32 -49.10
C MET A 131 6.40 -24.18 -49.93
N GLY A 132 6.24 -23.00 -49.33
CA GLY A 132 5.83 -21.77 -49.99
C GLY A 132 6.74 -20.61 -49.58
N THR A 133 7.78 -20.36 -50.38
CA THR A 133 8.52 -19.10 -50.41
C THR A 133 7.60 -17.97 -50.88
N MET A 134 7.53 -16.86 -50.12
CA MET A 134 7.14 -15.57 -50.68
C MET A 134 8.05 -14.45 -50.19
N VAL A 135 8.38 -13.61 -51.18
CA VAL A 135 9.33 -12.52 -51.21
C VAL A 135 8.65 -11.22 -50.76
N GLY A 136 9.31 -10.50 -49.86
CA GLY A 136 9.51 -9.04 -49.87
C GLY A 136 8.31 -8.08 -49.87
N LEU A 137 8.14 -7.36 -48.76
CA LEU A 137 7.87 -5.91 -48.77
C LEU A 137 8.63 -5.25 -47.60
N PRO A 138 9.30 -4.09 -47.80
CA PRO A 138 10.05 -3.42 -46.74
C PRO A 138 9.13 -2.59 -45.83
N PRO A 139 9.48 -2.39 -44.54
CA PRO A 139 8.72 -1.52 -43.66
C PRO A 139 8.92 -0.04 -44.01
N VAL A 140 7.81 0.67 -44.16
CA VAL A 140 7.73 2.12 -44.27
C VAL A 140 8.20 2.75 -42.95
N GLN A 141 9.39 3.34 -42.94
CA GLN A 141 9.89 4.14 -41.82
C GLN A 141 9.18 5.50 -41.78
N ARG A 142 8.42 5.76 -40.71
CA ARG A 142 7.87 7.09 -40.44
C ARG A 142 8.96 7.99 -39.84
N ARG A 143 9.26 9.09 -40.53
CA ARG A 143 10.14 10.17 -40.05
C ARG A 143 9.38 11.05 -39.06
N ILE A 144 9.96 11.30 -37.89
CA ILE A 144 9.46 12.30 -36.93
C ILE A 144 10.07 13.65 -37.29
N LYS A 145 9.22 14.65 -37.55
CA LYS A 145 9.63 16.05 -37.79
C LYS A 145 9.65 16.81 -36.47
N HIS A 146 10.79 17.40 -36.13
CA HIS A 146 10.88 18.49 -35.16
C HIS A 146 11.67 19.64 -35.80
N GLY A 147 11.08 20.85 -35.87
CA GLY A 147 11.83 22.06 -36.22
C GLY A 147 12.45 22.16 -37.62
N GLY A 148 11.96 21.42 -38.62
CA GLY A 148 12.34 21.65 -40.02
C GLY A 148 13.71 21.14 -40.49
N ARG A 149 14.47 20.40 -39.66
CA ARG A 149 15.69 19.69 -40.10
C ARG A 149 15.58 18.18 -39.91
N VAL A 150 16.15 17.42 -40.84
CA VAL A 150 16.24 15.96 -40.81
C VAL A 150 17.65 15.59 -40.40
N TYR A 151 17.80 14.85 -39.29
CA TYR A 151 19.08 14.34 -38.81
C TYR A 151 19.24 12.87 -39.18
N GLY A 152 20.45 12.49 -39.62
CA GLY A 152 20.82 11.09 -39.84
C GLY A 152 21.15 10.35 -38.53
N PRO A 153 21.16 9.00 -38.52
CA PRO A 153 21.42 8.20 -37.31
C PRO A 153 22.76 8.50 -36.62
N GLY A 154 23.76 9.00 -37.35
CA GLY A 154 25.06 9.40 -36.78
C GLY A 154 25.09 10.80 -36.15
N GLU A 155 24.17 11.69 -36.51
CA GLU A 155 24.17 13.09 -36.05
C GLU A 155 23.50 13.24 -34.66
N LEU A 156 22.59 12.32 -34.32
CA LEU A 156 21.94 12.30 -33.00
C LEU A 156 22.93 11.93 -31.88
N ALA A 157 23.90 11.06 -32.18
CA ALA A 157 24.96 10.69 -31.24
C ALA A 157 25.91 11.88 -30.97
N ALA A 158 26.27 12.63 -32.00
CA ALA A 158 27.14 13.80 -31.87
C ALA A 158 26.45 14.97 -31.14
N ALA A 159 25.16 15.20 -31.37
CA ALA A 159 24.39 16.22 -30.66
C ALA A 159 24.21 15.89 -29.16
N THR A 160 24.14 14.60 -28.83
CA THR A 160 24.03 14.13 -27.44
C THR A 160 25.36 14.24 -26.68
N GLU A 161 26.50 14.09 -27.37
CA GLU A 161 27.82 14.36 -26.79
C GLU A 161 28.09 15.86 -26.61
N ALA A 162 27.70 16.71 -27.56
CA ALA A 162 27.90 18.16 -27.46
C ALA A 162 27.13 18.78 -26.28
N LEU A 163 25.92 18.27 -25.98
CA LEU A 163 25.12 18.69 -24.81
C LEU A 163 25.71 18.24 -23.46
N LYS A 164 26.58 17.23 -23.43
CA LYS A 164 27.31 16.83 -22.22
C LYS A 164 28.51 17.72 -21.92
N ALA A 165 29.00 18.49 -22.89
CA ALA A 165 30.20 19.31 -22.75
C ALA A 165 29.94 20.72 -22.16
N GLU A 166 28.69 21.17 -22.06
CA GLU A 166 28.33 22.52 -21.60
C GLU A 166 27.70 22.58 -20.18
N ALA A 167 27.57 21.46 -19.48
CA ALA A 167 27.09 21.45 -18.10
C ALA A 167 28.23 21.70 -17.10
N PRO A 168 28.11 22.67 -16.16
CA PRO A 168 29.12 22.87 -15.13
C PRO A 168 29.21 21.65 -14.20
N PRO A 169 30.39 21.31 -13.68
CA PRO A 169 30.58 20.10 -12.87
C PRO A 169 29.81 20.18 -11.55
N ALA A 170 29.10 19.10 -11.23
CA ALA A 170 28.26 18.92 -10.04
C ALA A 170 29.01 19.10 -8.70
N SER A 171 30.34 19.14 -8.71
CA SER A 171 31.17 19.29 -7.52
C SER A 171 31.06 20.66 -6.83
N ALA A 172 30.59 21.71 -7.53
CA ALA A 172 30.51 23.06 -6.96
C ALA A 172 29.22 23.33 -6.16
N VAL A 173 28.22 22.46 -6.25
CA VAL A 173 26.93 22.60 -5.55
C VAL A 173 26.89 21.73 -4.28
N GLU A 174 27.61 20.59 -4.26
CA GLU A 174 27.66 19.68 -3.10
C GLU A 174 28.50 20.22 -1.93
N GLU A 175 29.48 21.09 -2.17
CA GLU A 175 30.35 21.64 -1.11
C GLU A 175 29.58 22.60 -0.18
N LYS A 176 28.50 23.24 -0.65
CA LYS A 176 27.69 24.17 0.17
C LYS A 176 26.55 23.51 0.94
N LEU A 177 26.19 22.27 0.61
CA LEU A 177 25.18 21.49 1.36
C LEU A 177 25.82 20.69 2.50
N ASN A 178 27.04 20.17 2.29
CA ASN A 178 27.76 19.38 3.29
C ASN A 178 28.24 20.20 4.52
N ASP A 179 28.51 21.50 4.37
CA ASP A 179 28.95 22.35 5.48
C ASP A 179 27.84 22.71 6.48
N LYS A 180 26.56 22.59 6.09
CA LYS A 180 25.42 22.82 6.98
C LYS A 180 25.06 21.59 7.83
N GLU A 181 25.31 20.38 7.32
CA GLU A 181 25.02 19.13 8.03
C GLU A 181 26.13 18.77 9.03
N ARG A 182 27.38 19.14 8.75
CA ARG A 182 28.52 18.82 9.63
C ARG A 182 28.59 19.63 10.94
N ASN A 183 27.85 20.74 11.06
CA ASN A 183 27.90 21.62 12.23
C ASN A 183 26.86 21.29 13.32
N TRP A 184 26.04 20.25 13.15
CA TRP A 184 25.07 19.83 14.16
C TRP A 184 25.59 18.70 15.09
N GLU A 185 26.63 17.95 14.67
CA GLU A 185 27.10 16.75 15.38
C GLU A 185 28.17 16.98 16.47
N TRP A 186 28.49 18.22 16.83
CA TRP A 186 29.63 18.50 17.71
C TRP A 186 29.31 19.28 19.00
N ASN A 187 28.21 18.96 19.69
CA ASN A 187 27.98 19.41 21.07
C ASN A 187 27.02 18.50 21.85
N SER A 188 27.50 17.33 22.30
CA SER A 188 26.96 16.69 23.51
C SER A 188 27.90 15.62 24.06
N HIS A 189 28.99 16.04 24.68
CA HIS A 189 29.73 15.22 25.66
C HIS A 189 30.13 16.12 26.83
N ASP A 190 29.65 15.76 28.03
CA ASP A 190 30.39 15.68 29.31
C ASP A 190 29.46 15.98 30.50
N LYS A 191 29.19 14.98 31.36
CA LYS A 191 29.63 14.93 32.76
C LYS A 191 28.99 13.79 33.58
N ARG A 192 29.87 12.86 33.95
CA ARG A 192 30.04 12.07 35.19
C ARG A 192 28.99 12.18 36.30
N PHE A 193 28.61 11.03 36.86
CA PHE A 193 28.48 10.82 38.30
C PHE A 193 28.87 9.37 38.62
N ASP A 194 29.99 9.20 39.33
CA ASP A 194 30.31 8.00 40.10
C ASP A 194 29.52 8.07 41.40
N GLU A 195 28.83 7.00 41.80
CA GLU A 195 28.47 6.77 43.20
C GLU A 195 28.53 5.27 43.52
N GLU A 196 29.45 4.98 44.41
CA GLU A 196 29.81 3.73 45.05
C GLU A 196 28.77 3.40 46.12
N ILE A 197 28.19 2.19 46.08
CA ILE A 197 27.42 1.63 47.21
C ILE A 197 27.96 0.23 47.50
N VAL A 198 28.44 0.08 48.73
CA VAL A 198 29.00 -1.12 49.33
C VAL A 198 28.02 -1.65 50.39
N ASP A 199 27.72 -2.94 50.23
CA ASP A 199 27.47 -4.02 51.19
C ASP A 199 26.18 -4.23 52.01
N GLU A 200 26.02 -5.54 52.24
CA GLU A 200 25.38 -6.30 53.32
C GLU A 200 23.89 -6.68 53.23
N THR A 201 23.68 -7.99 52.98
CA THR A 201 22.92 -9.03 53.76
C THR A 201 22.34 -10.07 52.78
N GLU A 202 22.16 -11.37 53.03
CA GLU A 202 22.16 -12.24 54.22
C GLU A 202 22.12 -13.71 53.71
N ASP A 203 22.60 -14.61 54.56
CA ASP A 203 22.54 -16.08 54.57
C ASP A 203 21.51 -16.84 53.69
N LEU A 204 21.99 -17.81 52.89
CA LEU A 204 21.19 -18.94 52.42
C LEU A 204 21.96 -20.28 52.41
N ASP A 205 21.50 -21.16 53.30
CA ASP A 205 21.30 -22.62 53.25
C ASP A 205 22.36 -23.53 52.56
N PRO A 206 23.10 -24.36 53.32
CA PRO A 206 24.09 -25.30 52.78
C PRO A 206 23.57 -26.74 52.48
N TYR A 207 22.26 -26.97 52.30
CA TYR A 207 21.76 -28.31 51.95
C TYR A 207 20.77 -28.32 50.78
N ALA A 208 21.30 -28.28 49.56
CA ALA A 208 20.57 -28.69 48.35
C ALA A 208 21.50 -29.42 47.35
N ASP A 209 22.22 -30.43 47.84
CA ASP A 209 22.86 -31.43 46.99
C ASP A 209 21.81 -32.50 46.60
N GLU A 210 21.13 -32.30 45.47
CA GLU A 210 20.51 -33.40 44.71
C GLU A 210 20.42 -33.05 43.21
N LYS A 211 21.53 -33.29 42.51
CA LYS A 211 21.65 -33.68 41.09
C LYS A 211 20.64 -33.12 40.09
N PHE A 212 20.99 -31.98 39.48
CA PHE A 212 20.61 -31.61 38.12
C PHE A 212 21.80 -30.90 37.42
N ASP A 213 22.98 -31.52 37.40
CA ASP A 213 24.16 -31.01 36.70
C ASP A 213 24.27 -31.58 35.28
N GLU A 214 23.27 -31.33 34.44
CA GLU A 214 23.61 -30.91 33.09
C GLU A 214 23.40 -29.40 33.10
N GLU A 215 24.47 -28.64 33.35
CA GLU A 215 24.50 -27.21 33.05
C GLU A 215 24.11 -27.07 31.57
N GLU A 216 22.82 -26.82 31.34
CA GLU A 216 22.29 -26.42 30.05
C GLU A 216 23.02 -25.13 29.70
N LYS A 217 24.09 -25.27 28.91
CA LYS A 217 24.88 -24.13 28.43
C LYS A 217 24.01 -23.29 27.53
N ASP A 218 23.36 -22.30 28.12
CA ASP A 218 22.67 -21.24 27.41
C ASP A 218 23.62 -20.68 26.36
N ILE A 219 23.20 -20.76 25.09
CA ILE A 219 23.98 -20.23 23.98
C ILE A 219 23.86 -18.70 24.06
N GLN A 220 24.81 -18.07 24.76
CA GLN A 220 24.92 -16.62 24.86
C GLN A 220 25.50 -15.98 23.58
N PHE A 221 26.06 -16.78 22.68
CA PHE A 221 26.62 -16.29 21.41
C PHE A 221 25.52 -16.06 20.37
N VAL A 222 25.35 -14.79 19.97
CA VAL A 222 24.50 -14.40 18.84
C VAL A 222 25.25 -14.68 17.54
N PRO A 223 24.76 -15.57 16.66
CA PRO A 223 25.44 -15.80 15.40
C PRO A 223 25.32 -14.59 14.47
N ASP A 224 26.45 -14.19 13.90
CA ASP A 224 26.60 -13.05 12.98
C ASP A 224 26.47 -13.45 11.49
N THR A 225 26.29 -14.75 11.23
CA THR A 225 26.14 -15.33 9.89
C THR A 225 24.85 -16.12 9.75
N VAL A 226 24.37 -16.28 8.52
CA VAL A 226 23.15 -17.05 8.20
C VAL A 226 23.35 -18.53 8.52
N GLU A 227 24.55 -19.07 8.30
CA GLU A 227 24.96 -20.43 8.65
C GLU A 227 24.99 -20.62 10.16
N GLY A 228 25.51 -19.63 10.89
CA GLY A 228 25.50 -19.61 12.34
C GLY A 228 24.08 -19.70 12.87
N ILE A 229 23.16 -18.86 12.38
CA ILE A 229 21.74 -18.88 12.73
C ILE A 229 21.13 -20.23 12.41
N ALA A 230 21.30 -20.73 11.19
CA ALA A 230 20.76 -22.02 10.79
C ALA A 230 21.25 -23.17 11.69
N SER A 231 22.51 -23.13 12.12
CA SER A 231 23.11 -24.18 12.95
C SER A 231 22.58 -24.20 14.39
N VAL A 232 22.08 -23.07 14.89
CA VAL A 232 21.61 -22.95 16.28
C VAL A 232 20.09 -23.04 16.42
N LEU A 233 19.32 -22.75 15.37
CA LEU A 233 17.85 -22.82 15.42
C LEU A 233 17.31 -24.22 15.77
N ASP A 234 18.06 -25.28 15.47
CA ASP A 234 17.68 -26.66 15.84
C ASP A 234 18.19 -27.11 17.21
N LYS A 235 18.87 -26.25 17.97
CA LYS A 235 19.34 -26.59 19.32
C LYS A 235 18.22 -26.32 20.32
N GLU A 236 18.14 -27.14 21.36
CA GLU A 236 16.96 -27.22 22.26
C GLU A 236 16.63 -25.92 23.01
N ARG A 237 17.56 -24.96 23.12
CA ARG A 237 17.31 -23.64 23.73
C ARG A 237 18.06 -22.52 23.02
N VAL A 238 17.30 -21.56 22.51
CA VAL A 238 17.82 -20.34 21.89
C VAL A 238 17.25 -19.13 22.64
N ASN A 239 17.90 -18.74 23.74
CA ASN A 239 17.37 -17.73 24.67
C ASN A 239 17.28 -16.33 24.04
N TRP A 240 18.15 -16.02 23.07
CA TRP A 240 18.18 -14.70 22.43
C TRP A 240 16.99 -14.40 21.51
N ILE A 241 16.11 -15.38 21.22
CA ILE A 241 14.87 -15.16 20.47
C ILE A 241 13.88 -14.26 21.24
N THR A 242 14.14 -13.99 22.52
CA THR A 242 13.32 -13.07 23.33
C THR A 242 13.88 -11.65 23.41
N ASP A 243 15.10 -11.41 22.93
CA ASP A 243 15.74 -10.10 22.96
C ASP A 243 15.56 -9.36 21.63
N ASP A 244 14.82 -8.24 21.66
CA ASP A 244 14.51 -7.48 20.46
C ASP A 244 15.75 -6.81 19.84
N ASP A 245 16.77 -6.46 20.63
CA ASP A 245 18.00 -5.86 20.11
C ASP A 245 18.84 -6.90 19.36
N THR A 246 19.03 -8.08 19.94
CA THR A 246 19.67 -9.22 19.27
C THR A 246 18.94 -9.60 17.98
N MET A 247 17.62 -9.69 18.00
CA MET A 247 16.84 -10.00 16.79
C MET A 247 16.98 -8.91 15.71
N MET A 248 17.06 -7.65 16.11
CA MET A 248 17.34 -6.55 15.18
C MET A 248 18.76 -6.66 14.60
N ASP A 249 19.75 -7.06 15.40
CA ASP A 249 21.12 -7.30 14.92
C ASP A 249 21.18 -8.45 13.91
N ILE A 250 20.45 -9.53 14.16
CA ILE A 250 20.29 -10.63 13.20
C ILE A 250 19.68 -10.15 11.89
N LEU A 251 18.62 -9.35 11.96
CA LEU A 251 18.00 -8.77 10.77
C LEU A 251 18.98 -7.87 10.02
N ARG A 252 19.68 -6.98 10.71
CA ARG A 252 20.62 -6.01 10.12
C ARG A 252 21.87 -6.68 9.53
N GLY A 253 22.43 -7.66 10.23
CA GLY A 253 23.68 -8.31 9.85
C GLY A 253 23.44 -9.45 8.85
N PRO A 254 23.23 -10.69 9.34
CA PRO A 254 23.00 -11.88 8.51
C PRO A 254 22.01 -11.70 7.35
N PHE A 255 20.92 -10.97 7.58
CA PHE A 255 19.88 -10.73 6.57
C PHE A 255 19.96 -9.35 5.91
N GLU A 256 21.03 -8.57 6.15
CA GLU A 256 21.29 -7.26 5.54
C GLU A 256 20.11 -6.28 5.61
N ALA A 257 19.44 -6.21 6.77
CA ALA A 257 18.24 -5.39 6.97
C ALA A 257 17.14 -5.63 5.92
N ASN A 258 16.99 -6.88 5.46
CA ASN A 258 16.04 -7.23 4.40
C ASN A 258 15.08 -8.33 4.90
N TRP A 259 13.83 -7.92 5.15
CA TRP A 259 12.77 -8.81 5.63
C TRP A 259 12.48 -9.94 4.65
N PHE A 260 12.61 -9.71 3.35
CA PHE A 260 12.30 -10.71 2.32
C PHE A 260 13.32 -11.84 2.29
N LYS A 261 14.59 -11.57 2.62
CA LYS A 261 15.61 -12.61 2.83
C LYS A 261 15.28 -13.48 4.04
N LEU A 262 14.99 -12.83 5.17
CA LEU A 262 14.58 -13.49 6.41
C LEU A 262 13.36 -14.38 6.19
N ARG A 263 12.29 -13.81 5.62
CA ARG A 263 11.05 -14.50 5.30
C ARG A 263 11.29 -15.67 4.34
N GLY A 264 12.06 -15.47 3.28
CA GLY A 264 12.40 -16.53 2.32
C GLY A 264 13.11 -17.72 2.96
N ALA A 265 14.08 -17.46 3.83
CA ALA A 265 14.77 -18.51 4.57
C ALA A 265 13.82 -19.23 5.55
N LEU A 266 13.11 -18.47 6.39
CA LEU A 266 12.38 -19.02 7.53
C LEU A 266 11.02 -19.63 7.19
N THR A 267 10.32 -19.12 6.17
CA THR A 267 8.98 -19.62 5.80
C THR A 267 8.96 -20.39 4.49
N MET A 268 9.91 -20.15 3.59
CA MET A 268 9.96 -20.80 2.26
C MET A 268 11.11 -21.79 2.11
N GLY A 269 11.98 -21.94 3.13
CA GLY A 269 13.13 -22.85 3.06
C GLY A 269 14.21 -22.42 2.06
N GLN A 270 14.15 -21.17 1.59
CA GLN A 270 15.07 -20.55 0.62
C GLN A 270 16.36 -20.07 1.31
N TRP A 271 16.96 -20.94 2.11
CA TRP A 271 18.28 -20.72 2.68
C TRP A 271 19.35 -20.70 1.56
N PRO A 272 20.39 -19.86 1.69
CA PRO A 272 21.49 -19.85 0.73
C PRO A 272 22.25 -21.18 0.72
N ASP A 273 22.87 -21.52 -0.41
CA ASP A 273 23.55 -22.81 -0.62
C ASP A 273 24.70 -23.09 0.37
N SER A 274 25.25 -22.03 0.98
CA SER A 274 26.26 -22.12 2.02
C SER A 274 25.73 -22.77 3.32
N VAL A 275 24.41 -22.74 3.55
CA VAL A 275 23.74 -23.39 4.69
C VAL A 275 23.56 -24.88 4.39
N LYS A 276 24.58 -25.68 4.77
CA LYS A 276 24.59 -27.13 4.52
C LYS A 276 23.51 -27.91 5.26
N LYS A 277 23.18 -27.49 6.49
CA LYS A 277 22.11 -28.06 7.31
C LYS A 277 21.06 -26.98 7.56
N LYS A 278 19.96 -27.07 6.84
CA LYS A 278 18.81 -26.18 7.03
C LYS A 278 18.11 -26.56 8.36
N PRO A 279 17.61 -25.58 9.13
CA PRO A 279 16.83 -25.87 10.33
C PRO A 279 15.56 -26.63 9.99
N SER A 280 14.96 -27.24 11.01
CA SER A 280 13.60 -27.76 10.90
C SER A 280 12.63 -26.62 10.56
N TYR A 281 11.55 -26.98 9.86
CA TYR A 281 10.53 -26.01 9.48
C TYR A 281 9.84 -25.40 10.70
N GLU A 282 9.57 -26.22 11.72
CA GLU A 282 8.96 -25.79 12.97
C GLU A 282 9.82 -24.74 13.70
N ASN A 283 11.12 -24.99 13.86
CA ASN A 283 12.04 -24.03 14.48
C ASN A 283 12.18 -22.75 13.66
N SER A 284 12.19 -22.86 12.32
CA SER A 284 12.22 -21.70 11.44
C SER A 284 10.97 -20.82 11.61
N LEU A 285 9.79 -21.44 11.73
CA LEU A 285 8.54 -20.72 11.97
C LEU A 285 8.47 -20.10 13.37
N LEU A 286 8.98 -20.78 14.40
CA LEU A 286 9.05 -20.21 15.74
C LEU A 286 9.91 -18.95 15.76
N PHE A 287 11.07 -19.01 15.09
CA PHE A 287 11.90 -17.82 14.97
C PHE A 287 11.24 -16.72 14.14
N MET A 288 10.55 -17.07 13.05
CA MET A 288 9.81 -16.08 12.26
C MET A 288 8.71 -15.38 13.08
N ASN A 289 7.98 -16.12 13.92
CA ASN A 289 6.98 -15.54 14.81
C ASN A 289 7.60 -14.55 15.80
N ALA A 290 8.75 -14.89 16.38
CA ALA A 290 9.47 -13.97 17.26
C ALA A 290 9.95 -12.71 16.51
N MET A 291 10.43 -12.85 15.28
CA MET A 291 10.80 -11.72 14.42
C MET A 291 9.60 -10.82 14.09
N VAL A 292 8.42 -11.39 13.83
CA VAL A 292 7.17 -10.64 13.64
C VAL A 292 6.79 -9.86 14.89
N ASP A 293 6.90 -10.48 16.06
CA ASP A 293 6.59 -9.88 17.34
C ASP A 293 7.57 -8.72 17.65
N MET A 294 8.87 -8.94 17.42
CA MET A 294 9.93 -7.93 17.53
C MET A 294 9.67 -6.75 16.61
N ARG A 295 9.41 -7.03 15.32
CA ARG A 295 9.10 -6.01 14.30
C ARG A 295 8.01 -5.07 14.81
N TRP A 296 6.93 -5.61 15.34
CA TRP A 296 5.80 -4.80 15.81
C TRP A 296 6.15 -3.98 17.04
N ARG A 297 6.86 -4.54 18.02
CA ARG A 297 7.31 -3.81 19.21
C ARG A 297 8.24 -2.66 18.85
N LYS A 298 9.26 -2.92 18.02
CA LYS A 298 10.21 -1.91 17.52
C LYS A 298 9.51 -0.84 16.71
N TRP A 299 8.63 -1.23 15.78
CA TRP A 299 7.83 -0.29 15.00
C TRP A 299 6.95 0.60 15.90
N LYS A 300 6.24 0.02 16.86
CA LYS A 300 5.35 0.77 17.75
C LYS A 300 6.12 1.79 18.58
N ALA A 301 7.25 1.40 19.17
CA ALA A 301 8.12 2.31 19.91
C ALA A 301 8.61 3.46 19.03
N PHE A 302 9.17 3.14 17.85
CA PHE A 302 9.63 4.12 16.87
C PHE A 302 8.50 5.07 16.42
N SER A 303 7.34 4.54 16.04
CA SER A 303 6.25 5.34 15.48
C SER A 303 5.73 6.39 16.47
N VAL A 304 5.71 6.09 17.77
CA VAL A 304 5.32 7.05 18.83
C VAL A 304 6.32 8.20 18.91
N GLU A 305 7.62 7.89 18.88
CA GLU A 305 8.69 8.89 18.90
C GLU A 305 8.70 9.74 17.63
N ALA A 306 8.67 9.10 16.47
CA ALA A 306 8.64 9.76 15.18
C ALA A 306 7.42 10.68 15.02
N LEU A 307 6.23 10.22 15.44
CA LEU A 307 5.01 11.06 15.43
C LEU A 307 5.14 12.31 16.28
N LYS A 308 5.86 12.23 17.42
CA LYS A 308 6.11 13.40 18.26
C LYS A 308 6.99 14.42 17.52
N GLY A 309 8.11 14.00 16.95
CA GLY A 309 9.01 14.88 16.18
C GLY A 309 8.36 15.44 14.91
N MET A 310 7.57 14.63 14.21
CA MET A 310 6.86 15.05 12.99
C MET A 310 5.81 16.12 13.26
N LYS A 311 5.07 16.07 14.38
CA LYS A 311 4.08 17.10 14.71
C LYS A 311 4.71 18.49 14.79
N ASP A 312 5.90 18.59 15.36
CA ASP A 312 6.60 19.86 15.54
C ASP A 312 7.09 20.43 14.19
N GLU A 313 7.71 19.60 13.35
CA GLU A 313 8.20 20.03 12.04
C GLU A 313 7.06 20.30 11.04
N VAL A 314 6.01 19.48 11.03
CA VAL A 314 4.82 19.72 10.20
C VAL A 314 4.13 21.01 10.64
N ALA A 315 4.04 21.29 11.94
CA ALA A 315 3.51 22.56 12.43
C ALA A 315 4.35 23.75 11.96
N LYS A 316 5.68 23.63 12.00
CA LYS A 316 6.61 24.65 11.49
C LYS A 316 6.44 24.87 9.99
N GLN A 317 6.44 23.81 9.17
CA GLN A 317 6.21 23.93 7.73
C GLN A 317 4.81 24.46 7.40
N ALA A 318 3.79 24.11 8.19
CA ALA A 318 2.45 24.68 8.06
C ALA A 318 2.44 26.19 8.37
N GLN A 319 3.22 26.65 9.34
CA GLN A 319 3.39 28.07 9.66
C GLN A 319 4.16 28.81 8.56
N GLU A 320 5.22 28.23 8.02
CA GLU A 320 5.97 28.79 6.88
C GLU A 320 5.09 28.89 5.63
N ASN A 321 4.28 27.86 5.36
CA ASN A 321 3.27 27.90 4.30
C ASN A 321 2.12 28.87 4.61
N ALA A 322 1.83 29.14 5.88
CA ALA A 322 0.89 30.19 6.30
C ALA A 322 1.48 31.60 6.15
N ALA A 323 2.81 31.77 6.14
CA ALA A 323 3.45 33.04 5.77
C ALA A 323 3.25 33.35 4.27
N PHE A 324 3.02 32.33 3.43
CA PHE A 324 2.51 32.51 2.07
C PHE A 324 1.03 32.94 2.03
N ARG A 325 0.33 32.90 3.19
CA ARG A 325 -1.07 33.29 3.39
C ARG A 325 -1.17 34.60 4.19
N GLU A 326 -0.63 35.69 3.66
CA GLU A 326 -1.01 37.04 4.11
C GLU A 326 -2.52 37.32 3.95
N THR A 327 -3.28 36.39 3.37
CA THR A 327 -4.75 36.38 3.26
C THR A 327 -5.48 35.51 4.32
N LYS A 328 -4.87 35.22 5.49
CA LYS A 328 -5.51 34.37 6.54
C LYS A 328 -5.69 35.04 7.91
N ALA A 329 -5.52 36.36 8.02
CA ALA A 329 -5.92 37.08 9.23
C ALA A 329 -7.45 37.10 9.45
N GLN A 330 -8.26 36.75 8.43
CA GLN A 330 -9.73 36.64 8.54
C GLN A 330 -10.26 35.24 8.90
N LEU A 331 -9.43 34.20 8.94
CA LEU A 331 -9.88 32.80 9.15
C LEU A 331 -9.38 32.17 10.47
N ALA A 332 -8.73 32.94 11.34
CA ALA A 332 -8.28 32.47 12.66
C ALA A 332 -9.39 32.54 13.74
N GLY A 333 -10.63 32.85 13.36
CA GLY A 333 -11.75 32.99 14.31
C GLY A 333 -12.30 31.67 14.88
N GLU A 334 -12.01 30.50 14.29
CA GLU A 334 -12.71 29.25 14.68
C GLU A 334 -11.84 27.98 14.78
N ALA A 335 -10.51 28.07 14.64
CA ALA A 335 -9.64 26.91 14.85
C ALA A 335 -9.44 26.66 16.36
N LYS A 336 -10.36 25.89 16.96
CA LYS A 336 -10.21 25.38 18.33
C LYS A 336 -8.90 24.58 18.43
N SER A 337 -8.16 24.78 19.52
CA SER A 337 -6.82 24.22 19.79
C SER A 337 -6.68 22.68 19.75
N SER A 338 -7.75 21.93 19.47
CA SER A 338 -7.74 20.48 19.29
C SER A 338 -7.34 20.01 17.87
N GLU A 339 -7.15 20.91 16.90
CA GLU A 339 -6.75 20.54 15.54
C GLU A 339 -5.25 20.27 15.35
N ASN A 340 -4.37 20.79 16.21
CA ASN A 340 -2.94 20.47 16.15
C ASN A 340 -2.66 18.97 16.38
N ASP A 341 -3.57 18.26 17.05
CA ASP A 341 -3.47 16.81 17.23
C ASP A 341 -3.80 15.99 15.97
N LYS A 342 -4.24 16.64 14.88
CA LYS A 342 -4.63 15.99 13.62
C LYS A 342 -3.72 16.33 12.44
N LEU A 343 -2.52 16.88 12.67
CA LEU A 343 -1.58 17.16 11.58
C LEU A 343 -1.09 15.87 10.89
N ALA A 344 -0.69 14.89 11.70
CA ALA A 344 -0.30 13.56 11.28
C ALA A 344 -0.62 12.53 12.37
N GLN A 345 -1.14 11.38 11.96
CA GLN A 345 -1.42 10.20 12.77
C GLN A 345 -1.07 8.97 11.93
N ILE A 346 -0.70 7.86 12.57
CA ILE A 346 -0.58 6.56 11.92
C ILE A 346 -1.73 5.72 12.44
N PHE A 347 -2.56 5.19 11.54
CA PHE A 347 -3.63 4.28 11.94
C PHE A 347 -3.07 2.88 12.20
N ASP A 348 -3.74 2.14 13.08
CA ASP A 348 -3.44 0.72 13.28
C ASP A 348 -3.57 -0.04 11.94
N PRO A 349 -2.74 -1.07 11.71
CA PRO A 349 -2.78 -1.85 10.49
C PRO A 349 -4.17 -2.46 10.28
N VAL A 350 -4.65 -2.36 9.05
CA VAL A 350 -5.94 -2.95 8.65
C VAL A 350 -5.78 -4.45 8.32
N GLY A 351 -4.55 -4.89 8.09
CA GLY A 351 -4.14 -6.25 7.73
C GLY A 351 -3.91 -7.21 8.89
N SER A 352 -3.43 -8.40 8.54
CA SER A 352 -3.04 -9.47 9.47
C SER A 352 -1.58 -9.30 9.88
N MET A 353 -1.26 -9.55 11.15
CA MET A 353 0.12 -9.57 11.64
C MET A 353 0.82 -10.90 11.36
N ALA A 354 0.27 -11.76 10.49
CA ALA A 354 0.83 -13.06 10.22
C ALA A 354 2.21 -13.02 9.53
N VAL A 355 2.93 -14.14 9.63
CA VAL A 355 4.31 -14.33 9.13
C VAL A 355 4.50 -14.09 7.63
N THR A 356 3.44 -14.20 6.82
CA THR A 356 3.49 -14.01 5.36
C THR A 356 2.73 -12.76 4.88
N SER A 357 2.29 -11.92 5.81
CA SER A 357 1.53 -10.71 5.53
C SER A 357 2.44 -9.49 5.61
N ASP A 358 2.34 -8.69 4.55
CA ASP A 358 2.73 -7.30 4.50
C ASP A 358 1.86 -6.46 5.46
N VAL A 359 2.43 -5.37 5.97
CA VAL A 359 1.76 -4.47 6.90
C VAL A 359 1.56 -3.11 6.23
N ASP A 360 0.34 -2.90 5.76
CA ASP A 360 -0.10 -1.63 5.20
C ASP A 360 -0.59 -0.66 6.29
N LEU A 361 0.05 0.51 6.39
CA LEU A 361 -0.32 1.56 7.33
C LEU A 361 -0.74 2.82 6.57
N SER A 362 -2.01 3.19 6.75
CA SER A 362 -2.49 4.50 6.30
C SER A 362 -2.18 5.56 7.36
N MET A 363 -1.65 6.68 6.92
CA MET A 363 -1.57 7.87 7.74
C MET A 363 -2.93 8.58 7.79
N GLY A 364 -3.16 9.36 8.84
CA GLY A 364 -4.31 10.23 9.00
C GLY A 364 -3.87 11.66 9.29
N GLY A 365 -4.73 12.63 8.98
CA GLY A 365 -4.48 14.04 9.26
C GLY A 365 -4.36 14.90 8.02
N SER A 366 -4.07 16.18 8.21
CA SER A 366 -4.08 17.16 7.12
C SER A 366 -2.76 17.25 6.33
N SER A 367 -1.69 16.59 6.78
CA SER A 367 -0.34 16.71 6.19
C SER A 367 0.35 15.36 6.02
N THR A 368 -0.42 14.32 5.72
CA THR A 368 0.09 12.95 5.56
C THR A 368 1.14 12.82 4.45
N GLU A 369 1.05 13.64 3.41
CA GLU A 369 1.96 13.66 2.26
C GLU A 369 3.41 13.96 2.68
N ILE A 370 3.57 14.93 3.59
CA ILE A 370 4.87 15.35 4.13
C ILE A 370 5.35 14.31 5.16
N ALA A 371 4.42 13.81 5.97
CA ALA A 371 4.71 12.92 7.07
C ALA A 371 5.27 11.56 6.61
N VAL A 372 4.86 11.04 5.44
CA VAL A 372 5.43 9.81 4.86
C VAL A 372 6.95 9.94 4.64
N GLY A 373 7.39 11.02 3.97
CA GLY A 373 8.81 11.22 3.67
C GLY A 373 9.65 11.45 4.92
N MET A 374 9.10 12.16 5.90
CA MET A 374 9.72 12.32 7.21
C MET A 374 9.88 10.97 7.92
N LEU A 375 8.81 10.18 7.99
CA LEU A 375 8.83 8.88 8.68
C LEU A 375 9.88 7.94 8.09
N ASN A 376 9.98 7.84 6.76
CA ASN A 376 10.99 6.99 6.13
C ASN A 376 12.42 7.46 6.44
N ARG A 377 12.66 8.77 6.48
CA ARG A 377 13.97 9.33 6.85
C ARG A 377 14.31 9.06 8.31
N GLU A 378 13.37 9.34 9.23
CA GLU A 378 13.57 9.08 10.66
C GLU A 378 13.77 7.59 10.93
N PHE A 379 13.07 6.72 10.20
CA PHE A 379 13.22 5.26 10.33
C PHE A 379 14.65 4.80 10.02
N ARG A 380 15.20 5.24 8.89
CA ARG A 380 16.58 4.90 8.48
C ARG A 380 17.61 5.36 9.51
N SER A 381 17.44 6.58 10.02
CA SER A 381 18.29 7.15 11.06
C SER A 381 18.20 6.36 12.37
N HIS A 382 16.97 6.12 12.87
CA HIS A 382 16.71 5.44 14.13
C HIS A 382 17.26 4.01 14.16
N PHE A 383 17.01 3.23 13.09
CA PHE A 383 17.45 1.84 13.02
C PHE A 383 18.88 1.66 12.46
N LYS A 384 19.51 2.76 12.01
CA LYS A 384 20.84 2.76 11.38
C LYS A 384 20.90 1.81 10.19
N VAL A 385 19.95 1.97 9.26
CA VAL A 385 19.79 1.12 8.07
C VAL A 385 19.60 2.00 6.83
N PRO A 386 20.10 1.57 5.66
CA PRO A 386 19.94 2.33 4.42
C PRO A 386 18.54 2.20 3.80
N TYR A 387 17.72 1.28 4.29
CA TYR A 387 16.46 0.91 3.65
C TYR A 387 15.23 1.43 4.38
N ASP A 388 14.16 1.61 3.61
CA ASP A 388 12.85 2.03 4.11
C ASP A 388 12.17 0.91 4.92
N PRO A 389 11.17 1.26 5.76
CA PRO A 389 10.43 0.28 6.56
C PRO A 389 9.80 -0.85 5.73
N GLY A 390 9.46 -0.59 4.45
CA GLY A 390 8.94 -1.62 3.55
C GLY A 390 9.94 -2.72 3.23
N THR A 391 11.25 -2.42 3.22
CA THR A 391 12.30 -3.43 3.02
C THR A 391 12.71 -4.09 4.33
N VAL A 392 12.84 -3.30 5.41
CA VAL A 392 13.38 -3.77 6.68
C VAL A 392 12.35 -4.56 7.47
N PHE A 393 11.09 -4.11 7.47
CA PHE A 393 10.01 -4.69 8.26
C PHE A 393 8.82 -5.18 7.43
N ASP A 394 8.82 -4.99 6.10
CA ASP A 394 7.62 -5.26 5.28
C ASP A 394 6.43 -4.42 5.77
N ILE A 395 6.73 -3.18 6.20
CA ILE A 395 5.75 -2.17 6.64
C ILE A 395 5.74 -1.05 5.61
N ASN A 396 4.63 -0.94 4.88
CA ASN A 396 4.42 0.11 3.90
C ASN A 396 3.56 1.22 4.50
N VAL A 397 3.94 2.48 4.28
CA VAL A 397 3.26 3.64 4.85
C VAL A 397 2.73 4.54 3.74
N TYR A 398 1.44 4.86 3.82
CA TYR A 398 0.74 5.60 2.78
C TYR A 398 0.12 6.89 3.31
N ALA A 399 0.03 7.90 2.45
CA ALA A 399 -0.78 9.07 2.74
C ALA A 399 -2.28 8.69 2.82
N ALA A 400 -3.10 9.58 3.39
CA ALA A 400 -4.54 9.37 3.53
C ALA A 400 -5.29 9.52 2.18
N ASP A 401 -4.96 8.68 1.21
CA ASP A 401 -5.49 8.76 -0.14
C ASP A 401 -6.71 7.86 -0.31
N TRP A 402 -7.75 8.36 -0.99
CA TRP A 402 -9.00 7.68 -1.34
C TRP A 402 -9.96 7.29 -0.19
N ILE A 403 -9.60 7.56 1.07
CA ILE A 403 -10.44 7.29 2.25
C ILE A 403 -11.06 8.60 2.75
N HIS A 404 -12.17 9.03 2.13
CA HIS A 404 -12.73 10.38 2.33
C HIS A 404 -14.13 10.38 2.91
N GLY A 405 -14.29 10.18 4.22
CA GLY A 405 -15.59 10.31 4.88
C GLY A 405 -16.70 9.45 4.25
N GLU A 406 -17.90 9.53 4.82
CA GLU A 406 -18.96 8.60 4.49
C GLU A 406 -20.33 9.23 4.63
N ALA A 407 -21.18 9.02 3.62
CA ALA A 407 -22.60 9.27 3.75
C ALA A 407 -23.30 7.97 4.18
N LEU A 408 -24.00 8.02 5.32
CA LEU A 408 -24.66 6.88 5.93
C LEU A 408 -26.17 6.94 5.64
N ASN A 409 -26.72 5.82 5.19
CA ASN A 409 -28.17 5.62 5.10
C ASN A 409 -28.52 4.25 5.70
N GLN A 410 -29.31 4.26 6.78
CA GLN A 410 -29.75 3.05 7.46
C GLN A 410 -31.17 2.68 7.04
N SER A 411 -31.35 1.43 6.63
CA SER A 411 -32.67 0.88 6.30
C SER A 411 -32.72 -0.62 6.60
N GLY A 412 -33.73 -1.04 7.38
CA GLY A 412 -34.03 -2.46 7.59
C GLY A 412 -32.89 -3.30 8.19
N GLY A 413 -32.10 -2.75 9.12
CA GLY A 413 -30.95 -3.43 9.70
C GLY A 413 -29.72 -3.52 8.78
N THR A 414 -29.76 -2.87 7.61
CA THR A 414 -28.61 -2.70 6.71
C THR A 414 -28.18 -1.24 6.72
N MET A 415 -26.87 -1.00 6.84
CA MET A 415 -26.27 0.33 6.70
C MET A 415 -25.62 0.41 5.33
N ASN A 416 -26.18 1.25 4.47
CA ASN A 416 -25.61 1.56 3.17
C ASN A 416 -24.70 2.77 3.30
N ILE A 417 -23.46 2.60 2.85
CA ILE A 417 -22.42 3.62 2.95
C ILE A 417 -22.02 4.01 1.54
N THR A 418 -22.10 5.30 1.26
CA THR A 418 -21.48 5.85 0.04
C THR A 418 -20.17 6.50 0.45
N PRO A 419 -19.01 5.97 0.01
CA PRO A 419 -17.74 6.63 0.25
C PRO A 419 -17.77 8.05 -0.29
N GLY A 420 -17.19 9.00 0.44
CA GLY A 420 -17.00 10.33 -0.12
C GLY A 420 -15.93 10.31 -1.22
N LYS A 421 -16.06 11.27 -2.14
CA LYS A 421 -15.10 11.47 -3.22
C LYS A 421 -13.97 12.38 -2.73
N GLU A 422 -12.75 12.12 -3.19
CA GLU A 422 -11.61 13.02 -2.94
C GLU A 422 -11.92 14.45 -3.42
N VAL A 423 -12.48 14.55 -4.64
CA VAL A 423 -12.94 15.81 -5.20
C VAL A 423 -14.45 15.76 -5.38
N GLY A 424 -15.18 16.34 -4.42
CA GLY A 424 -16.62 16.58 -4.52
C GLY A 424 -16.94 17.81 -5.38
N LYS A 425 -18.16 17.84 -5.95
CA LYS A 425 -18.74 18.94 -6.75
C LYS A 425 -18.09 19.19 -8.13
N MET A 426 -17.42 18.20 -8.70
CA MET A 426 -17.00 18.28 -10.09
C MET A 426 -18.22 18.20 -11.03
N THR A 427 -18.12 18.77 -12.23
CA THR A 427 -19.14 18.53 -13.26
C THR A 427 -19.17 17.07 -13.68
N LYS A 428 -20.31 16.56 -14.16
CA LYS A 428 -20.44 15.15 -14.60
C LYS A 428 -19.41 14.76 -15.67
N GLN A 429 -19.11 15.68 -16.58
CA GLN A 429 -18.11 15.46 -17.63
C GLN A 429 -16.71 15.34 -17.02
N ALA A 430 -16.33 16.23 -16.10
CA ALA A 430 -15.04 16.18 -15.44
C ALA A 430 -14.89 14.94 -14.55
N GLU A 431 -15.97 14.51 -13.86
CA GLU A 431 -15.98 13.25 -13.10
C GLU A 431 -15.73 12.05 -14.01
N LYS A 432 -16.42 11.98 -15.16
CA LYS A 432 -16.21 10.91 -16.14
C LYS A 432 -14.77 10.89 -16.64
N GLU A 433 -14.22 12.04 -16.99
CA GLU A 433 -12.82 12.14 -17.45
C GLU A 433 -11.80 11.74 -16.38
N ARG A 434 -12.09 12.02 -15.10
CA ARG A 434 -11.28 11.55 -13.99
C ARG A 434 -11.36 10.04 -13.86
N ASP A 435 -12.57 9.47 -13.92
CA ASP A 435 -12.77 8.01 -13.82
C ASP A 435 -12.12 7.26 -14.99
N ASP A 436 -12.19 7.81 -16.21
CA ASP A 436 -11.48 7.29 -17.38
C ASP A 436 -9.97 7.29 -17.17
N ASP A 437 -9.41 8.33 -16.53
CA ASP A 437 -7.98 8.38 -16.19
C ASP A 437 -7.60 7.40 -15.07
N MET A 438 -8.48 7.18 -14.09
CA MET A 438 -8.28 6.16 -13.04
C MET A 438 -8.32 4.74 -13.61
N GLU A 439 -9.13 4.49 -14.63
CA GLU A 439 -9.09 3.21 -15.37
C GLU A 439 -7.77 3.03 -16.13
N ILE A 440 -7.19 4.11 -16.68
CA ILE A 440 -5.85 4.03 -17.27
C ILE A 440 -4.82 3.64 -16.20
N TRP A 441 -4.86 4.25 -15.02
CA TRP A 441 -3.94 3.90 -13.93
C TRP A 441 -4.13 2.46 -13.42
N SER A 442 -5.37 1.94 -13.37
CA SER A 442 -5.57 0.53 -13.05
C SER A 442 -4.99 -0.40 -14.14
N LEU A 443 -5.06 -0.01 -15.42
CA LEU A 443 -4.39 -0.72 -16.52
C LEU A 443 -2.86 -0.61 -16.48
N VAL A 444 -2.29 0.48 -15.95
CA VAL A 444 -0.83 0.58 -15.71
C VAL A 444 -0.37 -0.56 -14.79
N LYS A 445 -1.15 -0.90 -13.75
CA LYS A 445 -0.85 -2.01 -12.85
C LYS A 445 -0.80 -3.37 -13.58
N VAL A 446 -1.70 -3.58 -14.54
CA VAL A 446 -1.69 -4.77 -15.40
C VAL A 446 -0.42 -4.79 -16.27
N ALA A 447 -0.15 -3.69 -16.97
CA ALA A 447 1.00 -3.56 -17.87
C ALA A 447 2.36 -3.76 -17.17
N ARG A 448 2.47 -3.40 -15.89
CA ARG A 448 3.70 -3.59 -15.10
C ARG A 448 4.11 -5.05 -14.99
N ASN A 449 3.14 -5.94 -14.92
CA ASN A 449 3.31 -7.38 -14.76
C ASN A 449 3.17 -8.14 -16.09
N MET A 450 3.47 -7.47 -17.20
CA MET A 450 3.50 -8.07 -18.52
C MET A 450 4.75 -7.65 -19.27
N ASP A 451 5.28 -8.57 -20.08
CA ASP A 451 6.17 -8.18 -21.16
C ASP A 451 5.39 -7.55 -22.33
N LYS A 452 6.13 -7.06 -23.34
CA LYS A 452 5.52 -6.40 -24.51
C LYS A 452 4.61 -7.32 -25.32
N THR A 453 4.96 -8.61 -25.43
CA THR A 453 4.19 -9.60 -26.20
C THR A 453 2.89 -9.88 -25.48
N GLN A 454 2.95 -10.21 -24.19
CA GLN A 454 1.79 -10.43 -23.32
C GLN A 454 0.85 -9.22 -23.32
N TRP A 455 1.39 -8.00 -23.22
CA TRP A 455 0.59 -6.78 -23.29
C TRP A 455 -0.10 -6.59 -24.64
N THR A 456 0.61 -6.88 -25.74
CA THR A 456 0.04 -6.79 -27.09
C THR A 456 -1.12 -7.76 -27.28
N ASP A 457 -0.97 -8.99 -26.77
CA ASP A 457 -2.01 -10.01 -26.80
C ASP A 457 -3.20 -9.61 -25.91
N TYR A 458 -2.94 -9.12 -24.70
CA TYR A 458 -3.96 -8.59 -23.79
C TYR A 458 -4.76 -7.45 -24.44
N ALA A 459 -4.08 -6.47 -25.04
CA ALA A 459 -4.72 -5.34 -25.71
C ALA A 459 -5.55 -5.76 -26.93
N THR A 460 -5.03 -6.72 -27.72
CA THR A 460 -5.74 -7.29 -28.87
C THR A 460 -7.00 -8.03 -28.43
N GLN A 461 -6.92 -8.87 -27.39
CA GLN A 461 -8.08 -9.58 -26.84
C GLN A 461 -9.10 -8.60 -26.25
N THR A 462 -8.65 -7.58 -25.53
CA THR A 462 -9.51 -6.56 -24.90
C THR A 462 -10.36 -5.81 -25.91
N THR A 463 -9.81 -5.52 -27.09
CA THR A 463 -10.48 -4.76 -28.13
C THR A 463 -11.19 -5.62 -29.18
N LYS A 464 -11.02 -6.95 -29.15
CA LYS A 464 -11.52 -7.88 -30.17
C LYS A 464 -13.04 -7.80 -30.38
N ASN A 465 -13.80 -7.71 -29.29
CA ASN A 465 -15.26 -7.73 -29.30
C ASN A 465 -15.90 -6.33 -29.13
N LEU A 466 -15.08 -5.28 -29.10
CA LEU A 466 -15.54 -3.89 -29.10
C LEU A 466 -15.67 -3.38 -30.55
N THR A 467 -16.57 -2.43 -30.77
CA THR A 467 -16.77 -1.81 -32.08
C THR A 467 -16.83 -0.28 -31.98
N GLY A 468 -16.68 0.42 -33.11
CA GLY A 468 -16.83 1.87 -33.21
C GLY A 468 -16.02 2.68 -32.19
N ASP A 469 -16.68 3.64 -31.56
CA ASP A 469 -16.07 4.57 -30.60
C ASP A 469 -15.59 3.84 -29.33
N ALA A 470 -16.29 2.80 -28.88
CA ALA A 470 -15.89 2.02 -27.71
C ALA A 470 -14.55 1.31 -27.93
N LYS A 471 -14.33 0.74 -29.12
CA LYS A 471 -13.05 0.13 -29.48
C LYS A 471 -11.92 1.16 -29.49
N THR A 472 -12.16 2.31 -30.11
CA THR A 472 -11.18 3.40 -30.22
C THR A 472 -10.82 3.96 -28.85
N ALA A 473 -11.82 4.21 -28.00
CA ALA A 473 -11.61 4.70 -26.65
C ALA A 473 -10.82 3.71 -25.79
N MET A 474 -11.14 2.42 -25.85
CA MET A 474 -10.40 1.39 -25.12
C MET A 474 -8.96 1.22 -25.64
N GLN A 475 -8.74 1.26 -26.96
CA GLN A 475 -7.39 1.22 -27.52
C GLN A 475 -6.55 2.40 -27.02
N ASN A 476 -7.11 3.62 -27.01
CA ASN A 476 -6.41 4.80 -26.49
C ASN A 476 -6.04 4.66 -25.00
N LYS A 477 -6.92 4.06 -24.18
CA LYS A 477 -6.63 3.76 -22.77
C LYS A 477 -5.47 2.78 -22.63
N LEU A 478 -5.48 1.69 -23.40
CA LEU A 478 -4.42 0.68 -23.40
C LEU A 478 -3.07 1.28 -23.85
N ASP A 479 -3.05 2.05 -24.94
CA ASP A 479 -1.82 2.70 -25.43
C ASP A 479 -1.25 3.68 -24.39
N THR A 480 -2.13 4.44 -23.73
CA THR A 480 -1.74 5.38 -22.66
C THR A 480 -1.21 4.64 -21.43
N ALA A 481 -1.85 3.55 -21.02
CA ALA A 481 -1.41 2.73 -19.89
C ALA A 481 -0.02 2.13 -20.14
N TRP A 482 0.24 1.63 -21.36
CA TRP A 482 1.57 1.12 -21.72
C TRP A 482 2.64 2.21 -21.67
N ALA A 483 2.33 3.40 -22.21
CA ALA A 483 3.26 4.54 -22.18
C ALA A 483 3.57 4.98 -20.74
N ARG A 484 2.56 5.03 -19.85
CA ARG A 484 2.74 5.34 -18.42
C ARG A 484 3.54 4.25 -17.71
N CYS A 485 3.31 2.98 -18.01
CA CYS A 485 4.11 1.88 -17.46
C CYS A 485 5.58 1.99 -17.90
N ALA A 486 5.84 2.33 -19.16
CA ALA A 486 7.21 2.54 -19.65
C ALA A 486 7.88 3.70 -18.91
N ASN A 487 7.16 4.82 -18.71
CA ASN A 487 7.67 5.96 -17.94
C ASN A 487 7.94 5.61 -16.46
N PHE A 488 7.08 4.80 -15.84
CA PHE A 488 7.32 4.28 -14.49
C PHE A 488 8.66 3.52 -14.42
N LYS A 489 8.85 2.52 -15.31
CA LYS A 489 10.08 1.70 -15.34
C LYS A 489 11.33 2.56 -15.58
N ASP A 490 11.23 3.53 -16.49
CA ASP A 490 12.32 4.46 -16.81
C ASP A 490 12.70 5.37 -15.62
N ARG A 491 11.71 5.93 -14.91
CA ARG A 491 11.95 6.78 -13.74
C ARG A 491 12.59 6.01 -12.60
N VAL A 492 12.12 4.80 -12.29
CA VAL A 492 12.71 3.95 -11.24
C VAL A 492 14.16 3.61 -11.61
N THR A 493 14.40 3.15 -12.84
CA THR A 493 15.75 2.80 -13.32
C THR A 493 16.69 4.02 -13.26
N THR A 494 16.23 5.17 -13.72
CA THR A 494 17.00 6.43 -13.68
C THR A 494 17.32 6.84 -12.25
N ARG A 495 16.36 6.71 -11.32
CA ARG A 495 16.56 7.03 -9.91
C ARG A 495 17.58 6.09 -9.27
N MET A 496 17.46 4.78 -9.50
CA MET A 496 18.43 3.79 -9.02
C MET A 496 19.84 4.11 -9.54
N ALA A 497 19.99 4.44 -10.82
CA ALA A 497 21.28 4.80 -11.40
C ALA A 497 21.85 6.10 -10.80
N ALA A 498 21.01 7.12 -10.61
CA ALA A 498 21.42 8.39 -10.01
C ALA A 498 21.88 8.24 -8.55
N LYS A 499 21.33 7.26 -7.82
CA LYS A 499 21.64 7.00 -6.40
C LYS A 499 22.59 5.83 -6.18
N ALA A 500 23.05 5.15 -7.23
CA ALA A 500 23.84 3.94 -7.12
C ALA A 500 25.09 4.10 -6.22
N LYS A 501 25.79 5.24 -6.31
CA LYS A 501 26.96 5.52 -5.46
C LYS A 501 26.59 5.68 -3.99
N LEU A 502 25.52 6.43 -3.70
CA LEU A 502 25.03 6.63 -2.33
C LEU A 502 24.59 5.30 -1.73
N TYR A 503 23.78 4.53 -2.48
CA TYR A 503 23.33 3.21 -2.04
C TYR A 503 24.50 2.26 -1.79
N ALA A 504 25.49 2.23 -2.69
CA ALA A 504 26.67 1.39 -2.51
C ALA A 504 27.49 1.76 -1.26
N GLN A 505 27.57 3.06 -0.91
CA GLN A 505 28.26 3.50 0.31
C GLN A 505 27.51 3.04 1.56
N GLU A 506 26.21 3.32 1.65
CA GLU A 506 25.42 2.94 2.83
C GLU A 506 25.26 1.41 2.97
N GLU A 507 25.21 0.69 1.84
CA GLU A 507 25.26 -0.78 1.83
C GLU A 507 26.62 -1.32 2.28
N GLN A 508 27.73 -0.67 1.88
CA GLN A 508 29.05 -1.08 2.34
C GLN A 508 29.22 -0.83 3.85
N GLU A 509 28.65 0.25 4.38
CA GLU A 509 28.60 0.49 5.83
C GLU A 509 27.83 -0.61 6.55
N LEU A 510 26.68 -1.03 6.01
CA LEU A 510 25.91 -2.16 6.55
C LEU A 510 26.68 -3.48 6.46
N LEU A 511 27.40 -3.73 5.35
CA LEU A 511 28.26 -4.89 5.17
C LEU A 511 29.49 -4.86 6.07
N ASN A 512 30.01 -3.69 6.44
CA ASN A 512 31.10 -3.61 7.41
C ASN A 512 30.63 -4.01 8.82
N LEU A 513 29.33 -3.93 9.08
CA LEU A 513 28.70 -4.40 10.32
C LEU A 513 28.32 -5.90 10.25
N SER A 514 28.39 -6.55 9.09
CA SER A 514 28.00 -7.95 8.91
C SER A 514 29.11 -8.81 8.30
N SER A 515 29.33 -10.01 8.84
CA SER A 515 30.26 -10.96 8.22
C SER A 515 29.63 -11.52 6.93
N LYS A 516 29.98 -10.91 5.78
CA LYS A 516 29.69 -11.35 4.38
C LYS A 516 28.33 -12.07 4.17
N SER A 517 27.33 -11.38 3.64
CA SER A 517 26.05 -12.03 3.30
C SER A 517 26.21 -13.14 2.25
N ALA A 518 25.50 -14.25 2.50
CA ALA A 518 25.44 -15.41 1.61
C ALA A 518 24.28 -15.35 0.60
N PHE A 519 23.42 -14.34 0.67
CA PHE A 519 22.28 -14.19 -0.25
C PHE A 519 22.67 -13.49 -1.55
N GLY A 520 22.05 -13.90 -2.67
CA GLY A 520 22.35 -13.35 -4.01
C GLY A 520 21.93 -11.88 -4.21
N GLU A 521 22.43 -11.28 -5.30
CA GLU A 521 22.27 -9.84 -5.63
C GLU A 521 20.82 -9.41 -5.87
N LYS A 522 19.93 -10.34 -6.27
CA LYS A 522 18.51 -10.05 -6.56
C LYS A 522 17.81 -9.28 -5.43
N TYR A 523 18.05 -9.64 -4.18
CA TYR A 523 17.41 -8.96 -3.04
C TYR A 523 17.94 -7.54 -2.82
N LYS A 524 19.20 -7.27 -3.16
CA LYS A 524 19.79 -5.93 -3.10
C LYS A 524 19.19 -5.05 -4.19
N GLU A 525 19.08 -5.59 -5.40
CA GLU A 525 18.41 -4.91 -6.51
C GLU A 525 16.96 -4.55 -6.16
N GLN A 526 16.19 -5.48 -5.59
CA GLN A 526 14.83 -5.23 -5.12
C GLN A 526 14.77 -4.15 -4.02
N ALA A 527 15.69 -4.18 -3.05
CA ALA A 527 15.75 -3.16 -2.00
C ALA A 527 16.06 -1.75 -2.58
N ARG A 528 16.98 -1.66 -3.54
CA ARG A 528 17.29 -0.42 -4.26
C ARG A 528 16.11 0.07 -5.10
N GLU A 529 15.39 -0.84 -5.76
CA GLU A 529 14.19 -0.55 -6.54
C GLU A 529 13.07 0.01 -5.65
N THR A 530 12.79 -0.64 -4.52
CA THR A 530 11.83 -0.19 -3.51
C THR A 530 12.19 1.21 -3.00
N ARG A 531 13.44 1.46 -2.63
CA ARG A 531 13.87 2.78 -2.15
C ARG A 531 13.74 3.85 -3.23
N ALA A 532 14.20 3.57 -4.45
CA ALA A 532 14.06 4.48 -5.58
C ALA A 532 12.59 4.82 -5.88
N SER A 533 11.72 3.82 -5.84
CA SER A 533 10.28 4.01 -6.02
C SER A 533 9.67 4.85 -4.90
N ASN A 534 9.99 4.57 -3.63
CA ASN A 534 9.51 5.34 -2.49
C ASN A 534 9.98 6.79 -2.49
N GLU A 535 11.20 7.10 -2.95
CA GLU A 535 11.65 8.49 -3.11
C GLU A 535 10.80 9.24 -4.15
N ILE A 536 10.52 8.59 -5.29
CA ILE A 536 9.66 9.17 -6.34
C ILE A 536 8.23 9.36 -5.81
N TYR A 537 7.72 8.40 -5.04
CA TYR A 537 6.43 8.51 -4.38
C TYR A 537 6.35 9.75 -3.47
N GLN A 538 7.38 9.98 -2.64
CA GLN A 538 7.46 11.16 -1.76
C GLN A 538 7.47 12.48 -2.54
N GLU A 539 8.16 12.55 -3.67
CA GLU A 539 8.14 13.73 -4.54
C GLU A 539 6.75 14.00 -5.10
N LEU A 540 6.08 12.96 -5.60
CA LEU A 540 4.72 13.05 -6.13
C LEU A 540 3.69 13.43 -5.06
N LEU A 541 3.88 12.97 -3.82
CA LEU A 541 3.06 13.40 -2.68
C LEU A 541 3.16 14.92 -2.43
N GLY A 542 4.32 15.54 -2.69
CA GLY A 542 4.47 16.99 -2.69
C GLY A 542 3.56 17.67 -3.72
N GLU A 543 3.47 17.13 -4.94
CA GLU A 543 2.57 17.63 -5.98
C GLU A 543 1.09 17.43 -5.62
N VAL A 544 0.73 16.26 -5.04
CA VAL A 544 -0.61 15.98 -4.51
C VAL A 544 -1.02 17.04 -3.49
N LYS A 545 -0.11 17.37 -2.56
CA LYS A 545 -0.35 18.40 -1.54
C LYS A 545 -0.63 19.77 -2.15
N GLN A 546 0.14 20.17 -3.16
CA GLN A 546 -0.05 21.44 -3.86
C GLN A 546 -1.43 21.50 -4.56
N LEU A 547 -1.85 20.42 -5.21
CA LEU A 547 -3.15 20.33 -5.88
C LEU A 547 -4.31 20.38 -4.87
N ARG A 548 -4.20 19.68 -3.73
CA ARG A 548 -5.18 19.78 -2.62
C ARG A 548 -5.30 21.20 -2.09
N LEU A 549 -4.17 21.90 -1.89
CA LEU A 549 -4.14 23.29 -1.46
C LEU A 549 -4.80 24.22 -2.49
N ARG A 550 -4.55 24.01 -3.79
CA ARG A 550 -5.18 24.79 -4.87
C ARG A 550 -6.71 24.59 -4.89
N LEU A 551 -7.19 23.35 -4.74
CA LEU A 551 -8.63 23.08 -4.65
C LEU A 551 -9.28 23.76 -3.45
N ALA A 552 -8.61 23.77 -2.30
CA ALA A 552 -9.09 24.49 -1.12
C ALA A 552 -9.22 25.99 -1.40
N GLN A 553 -8.18 26.61 -2.01
CA GLN A 553 -8.22 28.02 -2.40
C GLN A 553 -9.38 28.34 -3.35
N ILE A 554 -9.64 27.50 -4.36
CA ILE A 554 -10.74 27.71 -5.30
C ILE A 554 -12.10 27.59 -4.59
N LYS A 555 -12.26 26.62 -3.67
CA LYS A 555 -13.51 26.43 -2.88
C LYS A 555 -13.84 27.62 -1.99
N ASP A 556 -12.83 28.31 -1.49
CA ASP A 556 -12.98 29.44 -0.58
C ASP A 556 -13.44 30.73 -1.30
N VAL A 557 -13.33 30.79 -2.63
CA VAL A 557 -13.82 31.94 -3.42
C VAL A 557 -15.33 31.82 -3.65
N GLN A 558 -16.08 32.84 -3.24
CA GLN A 558 -17.52 32.94 -3.44
C GLN A 558 -17.92 34.27 -4.09
N PRO A 559 -18.86 34.28 -5.07
CA PRO A 559 -19.55 33.10 -5.62
C PRO A 559 -18.66 32.24 -6.54
N MET A 560 -18.95 30.94 -6.64
CA MET A 560 -18.30 30.05 -7.60
C MET A 560 -18.73 30.41 -9.03
N THR A 561 -17.83 31.06 -9.78
CA THR A 561 -18.05 31.41 -11.20
C THR A 561 -17.82 30.19 -12.11
N ASP A 562 -18.32 30.24 -13.34
CA ASP A 562 -18.08 29.17 -14.33
C ASP A 562 -16.59 28.96 -14.63
N GLU A 563 -15.79 30.03 -14.58
CA GLU A 563 -14.34 29.96 -14.75
C GLU A 563 -13.67 29.24 -13.58
N LEU A 564 -14.05 29.59 -12.35
CA LEU A 564 -13.55 28.91 -11.15
C LEU A 564 -14.00 27.44 -11.12
N GLN A 565 -15.22 27.12 -11.59
CA GLN A 565 -15.68 25.73 -11.70
C GLN A 565 -14.88 24.96 -12.75
N ARG A 566 -14.56 25.55 -13.91
CA ARG A 566 -13.67 24.91 -14.90
C ARG A 566 -12.27 24.68 -14.35
N GLU A 567 -11.74 25.64 -13.60
CA GLU A 567 -10.45 25.46 -12.93
C GLU A 567 -10.54 24.37 -11.86
N PHE A 568 -11.59 24.37 -11.05
CA PHE A 568 -11.85 23.36 -10.02
C PHE A 568 -11.88 21.95 -10.61
N ASP A 569 -12.60 21.77 -11.72
CA ASP A 569 -12.68 20.50 -12.44
C ASP A 569 -11.30 20.07 -12.98
N ARG A 570 -10.56 21.00 -13.59
CA ARG A 570 -9.21 20.74 -14.13
C ARG A 570 -8.23 20.31 -13.03
N VAL A 571 -8.19 21.06 -11.92
CA VAL A 571 -7.31 20.75 -10.78
C VAL A 571 -7.77 19.45 -10.11
N GLY A 572 -9.08 19.20 -10.04
CA GLY A 572 -9.64 17.98 -9.46
C GLY A 572 -9.27 16.72 -10.24
N LYS A 573 -9.31 16.79 -11.57
CA LYS A 573 -8.82 15.72 -12.45
C LYS A 573 -7.31 15.50 -12.27
N ALA A 574 -6.52 16.57 -12.27
CA ALA A 574 -5.08 16.50 -12.08
C ALA A 574 -4.72 15.88 -10.72
N LEU A 575 -5.44 16.23 -9.65
CA LEU A 575 -5.26 15.64 -8.32
C LEU A 575 -5.49 14.14 -8.36
N GLY A 576 -6.60 13.68 -8.94
CA GLY A 576 -6.88 12.25 -9.03
C GLY A 576 -5.79 11.49 -9.79
N SER A 577 -5.37 11.99 -10.96
CA SER A 577 -4.27 11.41 -11.73
C SER A 577 -2.98 11.35 -10.92
N LYS A 578 -2.66 12.41 -10.17
CA LYS A 578 -1.38 12.51 -9.46
C LYS A 578 -1.34 11.61 -8.23
N ILE A 579 -2.47 11.42 -7.54
CA ILE A 579 -2.57 10.42 -6.46
C ILE A 579 -2.34 9.01 -7.02
N ALA A 580 -3.00 8.65 -8.12
CA ALA A 580 -2.84 7.32 -8.71
C ALA A 580 -1.42 7.09 -9.26
N GLU A 581 -0.81 8.12 -9.84
CA GLU A 581 0.61 8.10 -10.22
C GLU A 581 1.49 7.85 -8.99
N ALA A 582 1.32 8.63 -7.91
CA ALA A 582 2.08 8.50 -6.68
C ALA A 582 1.98 7.08 -6.11
N LEU A 583 0.76 6.55 -5.98
CA LEU A 583 0.51 5.20 -5.46
C LEU A 583 1.08 4.09 -6.35
N THR A 584 1.31 4.35 -7.65
CA THR A 584 2.01 3.39 -8.52
C THR A 584 3.47 3.21 -8.09
N PHE A 585 4.10 4.24 -7.52
CA PHE A 585 5.47 4.19 -6.97
C PHE A 585 5.53 3.80 -5.50
N ALA A 586 4.42 3.86 -4.76
CA ALA A 586 4.35 3.28 -3.43
C ALA A 586 4.45 1.75 -3.52
N ASN A 587 5.12 1.13 -2.55
CA ASN A 587 5.23 -0.33 -2.46
C ASN A 587 3.84 -0.98 -2.40
N GLU A 588 3.56 -1.91 -3.31
CA GLU A 588 2.42 -2.85 -3.28
C GLU A 588 1.01 -2.27 -2.99
N VAL A 589 0.71 -1.03 -3.40
CA VAL A 589 -0.63 -0.42 -3.18
C VAL A 589 -1.60 -0.60 -4.35
N TYR A 590 -2.88 -0.48 -4.00
CA TYR A 590 -3.94 -0.08 -4.90
C TYR A 590 -3.70 1.33 -5.46
N ALA A 591 -3.63 1.46 -6.78
CA ALA A 591 -3.34 2.74 -7.43
C ALA A 591 -4.60 3.62 -7.58
N SER A 592 -5.76 3.02 -7.82
CA SER A 592 -7.01 3.72 -8.13
C SER A 592 -7.96 3.82 -6.94
N GLU A 593 -8.81 4.83 -6.99
CA GLU A 593 -9.92 5.02 -6.05
C GLU A 593 -10.79 3.76 -5.96
N GLY A 594 -11.09 3.13 -7.10
CA GLY A 594 -11.96 1.96 -7.15
C GLY A 594 -11.37 0.74 -6.44
N ALA A 595 -10.08 0.48 -6.62
CA ALA A 595 -9.42 -0.62 -5.96
C ALA A 595 -9.32 -0.41 -4.43
N VAL A 596 -9.03 0.81 -3.97
CA VAL A 596 -9.05 1.14 -2.52
C VAL A 596 -10.46 1.02 -1.96
N GLN A 597 -11.47 1.63 -2.58
CA GLN A 597 -12.83 1.63 -2.03
C GLN A 597 -13.45 0.23 -2.06
N HIS A 598 -13.24 -0.55 -3.11
CA HIS A 598 -13.71 -1.94 -3.15
C HIS A 598 -12.96 -2.81 -2.14
N THR A 599 -11.63 -2.74 -2.12
CA THR A 599 -10.84 -3.71 -1.35
C THR A 599 -10.71 -3.35 0.11
N VAL A 600 -10.54 -2.07 0.44
CA VAL A 600 -10.31 -1.63 1.82
C VAL A 600 -11.63 -1.40 2.54
N LEU A 601 -12.57 -0.68 1.92
CA LEU A 601 -13.82 -0.34 2.59
C LEU A 601 -14.78 -1.52 2.64
N ASP A 602 -15.04 -2.18 1.51
CA ASP A 602 -16.02 -3.28 1.45
C ASP A 602 -15.57 -4.49 2.26
N GLN A 603 -14.29 -4.86 2.22
CA GLN A 603 -13.76 -5.91 3.11
C GLN A 603 -13.72 -5.47 4.58
N GLY A 604 -13.57 -4.17 4.83
CA GLY A 604 -13.67 -3.57 6.15
C GLY A 604 -15.10 -3.53 6.71
N ALA A 605 -16.13 -3.83 5.91
CA ALA A 605 -17.53 -3.75 6.30
C ALA A 605 -17.86 -4.62 7.52
N GLY A 606 -17.32 -5.85 7.58
CA GLY A 606 -17.51 -6.75 8.72
C GLY A 606 -16.89 -6.20 10.01
N LYS A 607 -15.62 -5.77 9.98
CA LYS A 607 -14.95 -5.14 11.13
C LYS A 607 -15.71 -3.89 11.59
N LYS A 608 -16.24 -3.12 10.65
CA LYS A 608 -17.00 -1.91 10.92
C LYS A 608 -18.37 -2.20 11.55
N LEU A 609 -19.08 -3.21 11.05
CA LEU A 609 -20.31 -3.70 11.64
C LEU A 609 -20.11 -4.03 13.12
N THR A 610 -19.07 -4.81 13.44
CA THR A 610 -18.72 -5.15 14.82
C THR A 610 -18.40 -3.91 15.66
N LYS A 611 -17.58 -2.98 15.16
CA LYS A 611 -17.27 -1.72 15.86
C LYS A 611 -18.52 -0.89 16.16
N LEU A 612 -19.45 -0.79 15.22
CA LEU A 612 -20.70 -0.06 15.40
C LEU A 612 -21.60 -0.73 16.45
N GLN A 613 -21.74 -2.05 16.40
CA GLN A 613 -22.50 -2.82 17.40
C GLN A 613 -21.90 -2.68 18.79
N ASP A 614 -20.57 -2.78 18.93
CA ASP A 614 -19.91 -2.71 20.23
C ASP A 614 -19.93 -1.30 20.82
N LYS A 615 -19.78 -0.26 20.00
CA LYS A 615 -19.99 1.12 20.41
C LYS A 615 -21.41 1.32 20.95
N ALA A 616 -22.42 0.80 20.24
CA ALA A 616 -23.80 0.90 20.67
C ALA A 616 -24.07 0.13 21.97
N LYS A 617 -23.47 -1.05 22.16
CA LYS A 617 -23.53 -1.76 23.46
C LYS A 617 -22.93 -0.93 24.58
N ALA A 618 -21.73 -0.40 24.39
CA ALA A 618 -21.05 0.42 25.39
C ALA A 618 -21.83 1.69 25.76
N GLU A 619 -22.46 2.35 24.77
CA GLU A 619 -23.33 3.51 24.99
C GLU A 619 -24.60 3.13 25.75
N SER A 620 -25.25 2.01 25.41
CA SER A 620 -26.45 1.53 26.13
C SER A 620 -26.18 1.23 27.61
N GLN A 621 -24.98 0.74 27.93
CA GLN A 621 -24.56 0.46 29.30
C GLN A 621 -24.32 1.75 30.10
N LYS A 622 -23.82 2.81 29.45
CA LYS A 622 -23.54 4.09 30.11
C LYS A 622 -24.79 4.91 30.38
N SER A 623 -25.75 4.92 29.45
CA SER A 623 -26.92 5.81 29.55
C SER A 623 -28.07 5.23 30.39
N GLY A 624 -28.15 3.91 30.55
CA GLY A 624 -29.33 3.24 31.15
C GLY A 624 -30.63 3.43 30.35
N GLN A 625 -30.61 4.24 29.29
CA GLN A 625 -31.71 4.53 28.38
C GLN A 625 -31.40 3.97 27.00
N LYS A 626 -32.32 3.16 26.50
CA LYS A 626 -32.29 2.64 25.13
C LYS A 626 -32.78 3.74 24.17
N ASN A 627 -31.88 4.63 23.76
CA ASN A 627 -32.18 5.53 22.64
C ASN A 627 -32.39 4.69 21.36
N GLU A 628 -33.34 5.10 20.51
CA GLU A 628 -33.66 4.43 19.24
C GLU A 628 -32.43 4.27 18.35
N GLU A 629 -31.53 5.25 18.33
CA GLU A 629 -30.28 5.20 17.58
C GLU A 629 -29.37 4.04 18.06
N VAL A 630 -29.25 3.86 19.37
CA VAL A 630 -28.45 2.78 19.96
C VAL A 630 -29.04 1.41 19.62
N LEU A 631 -30.37 1.29 19.68
CA LEU A 631 -31.08 0.07 19.25
C LEU A 631 -30.89 -0.19 17.74
N ALA A 632 -30.88 0.86 16.92
CA ALA A 632 -30.67 0.74 15.49
C ALA A 632 -29.29 0.16 15.15
N TYR A 633 -28.22 0.59 15.84
CA TYR A 633 -26.88 0.02 15.67
C TYR A 633 -26.73 -1.40 16.24
N GLN A 634 -27.38 -1.69 17.37
CA GLN A 634 -27.38 -3.06 17.93
C GLN A 634 -28.07 -4.06 17.01
N ASN A 635 -29.12 -3.63 16.30
CA ASN A 635 -29.87 -4.44 15.34
C ASN A 635 -29.27 -4.42 13.94
N LEU A 636 -28.12 -3.77 13.74
CA LEU A 636 -27.44 -3.76 12.46
C LEU A 636 -26.94 -5.16 12.15
N ARG A 637 -27.27 -5.69 10.96
CA ARG A 637 -26.89 -7.03 10.50
C ARG A 637 -25.82 -6.98 9.42
N GLU A 638 -25.76 -5.87 8.69
CA GLU A 638 -24.91 -5.76 7.51
C GLU A 638 -24.52 -4.30 7.26
N VAL A 639 -23.30 -4.11 6.77
CA VAL A 639 -22.80 -2.85 6.21
C VAL A 639 -22.51 -3.12 4.73
N LYS A 640 -23.05 -2.29 3.84
CA LYS A 640 -22.81 -2.38 2.38
C LYS A 640 -22.22 -1.08 1.86
N TYR A 641 -21.18 -1.17 1.06
CA TYR A 641 -20.68 0.00 0.33
C TYR A 641 -21.34 0.09 -1.05
N LYS A 642 -21.93 1.25 -1.34
CA LYS A 642 -22.52 1.56 -2.64
C LYS A 642 -21.46 2.19 -3.53
N LEU A 643 -20.75 1.34 -4.26
CA LEU A 643 -19.74 1.77 -5.22
C LEU A 643 -20.35 1.92 -6.62
N ARG A 644 -19.76 2.82 -7.42
CA ARG A 644 -20.12 3.01 -8.82
C ARG A 644 -19.51 1.90 -9.68
N LYS A 645 -20.11 1.62 -10.84
CA LYS A 645 -19.64 0.56 -11.74
C LYS A 645 -18.21 0.79 -12.22
N GLU A 646 -17.85 2.04 -12.48
CA GLU A 646 -16.50 2.45 -12.89
C GLU A 646 -15.44 2.05 -11.85
N LEU A 647 -15.78 2.12 -10.56
CA LEU A 647 -14.87 1.72 -9.47
C LEU A 647 -14.64 0.20 -9.42
N PHE A 648 -15.66 -0.60 -9.73
CA PHE A 648 -15.50 -2.05 -9.86
C PHE A 648 -14.65 -2.43 -11.07
N LEU A 649 -14.76 -1.70 -12.19
CA LEU A 649 -13.89 -1.92 -13.35
C LEU A 649 -12.43 -1.60 -13.02
N GLN A 650 -12.17 -0.49 -12.33
CA GLN A 650 -10.83 -0.15 -11.86
C GLN A 650 -10.28 -1.25 -10.93
N SER A 651 -11.08 -1.72 -9.97
CA SER A 651 -10.69 -2.80 -9.07
C SER A 651 -10.45 -4.13 -9.79
N ALA A 652 -11.26 -4.47 -10.79
CA ALA A 652 -11.05 -5.68 -11.58
C ALA A 652 -9.70 -5.63 -12.31
N ASN A 653 -9.38 -4.53 -12.98
CA ASN A 653 -8.09 -4.35 -13.66
C ASN A 653 -6.91 -4.49 -12.68
N GLU A 654 -6.97 -3.87 -11.51
CA GLU A 654 -5.86 -3.99 -10.54
C GLU A 654 -5.70 -5.41 -9.99
N ASN A 655 -6.79 -6.13 -9.74
CA ASN A 655 -6.69 -7.52 -9.27
C ASN A 655 -6.15 -8.48 -10.36
N VAL A 656 -6.28 -8.14 -11.66
CA VAL A 656 -5.53 -8.82 -12.72
C VAL A 656 -4.03 -8.58 -12.52
N GLY A 657 -3.62 -7.32 -12.35
CA GLY A 657 -2.21 -6.96 -12.11
C GLY A 657 -1.63 -7.62 -10.85
N ASP A 658 -2.34 -7.61 -9.73
CA ASP A 658 -1.88 -8.20 -8.46
C ASP A 658 -1.80 -9.73 -8.52
N ALA A 659 -2.72 -10.38 -9.25
CA ALA A 659 -2.65 -11.82 -9.47
C ALA A 659 -1.41 -12.19 -10.29
N LEU A 660 -1.11 -11.46 -11.36
CA LEU A 660 0.09 -11.66 -12.17
C LEU A 660 1.36 -11.42 -11.36
N HIS A 661 1.40 -10.33 -10.57
CA HIS A 661 2.51 -10.04 -9.64
C HIS A 661 2.78 -11.22 -8.69
N SER A 662 1.72 -11.80 -8.11
CA SER A 662 1.83 -12.95 -7.21
C SER A 662 2.35 -14.20 -7.94
N LEU A 663 1.86 -14.47 -9.15
CA LEU A 663 2.31 -15.61 -9.95
C LEU A 663 3.80 -15.51 -10.29
N HIS A 664 4.27 -14.32 -10.68
CA HIS A 664 5.68 -14.08 -11.03
C HIS A 664 6.59 -14.08 -9.81
N THR A 665 6.16 -13.46 -8.71
CA THR A 665 6.95 -13.34 -7.47
C THR A 665 7.28 -14.71 -6.89
N TYR A 666 6.32 -15.63 -6.90
CA TYR A 666 6.45 -16.94 -6.28
C TYR A 666 6.62 -18.07 -7.29
N ILE A 667 7.01 -17.79 -8.53
CA ILE A 667 7.07 -18.79 -9.62
C ILE A 667 7.92 -20.03 -9.29
N GLN A 668 8.91 -19.89 -8.40
CA GLN A 668 9.76 -20.99 -7.92
C GLN A 668 9.03 -21.96 -6.96
N LEU A 669 7.83 -21.60 -6.51
CA LEU A 669 6.92 -22.40 -5.68
C LEU A 669 5.52 -22.35 -6.30
N PRO A 670 5.25 -23.06 -7.41
CA PRO A 670 4.03 -22.87 -8.20
C PRO A 670 2.73 -23.04 -7.41
N PHE A 671 2.65 -24.06 -6.55
CA PHE A 671 1.49 -24.27 -5.67
C PHE A 671 1.23 -23.05 -4.78
N TYR A 672 2.29 -22.41 -4.32
CA TYR A 672 2.21 -21.23 -3.47
C TYR A 672 1.91 -19.98 -4.29
N ALA A 673 2.46 -19.86 -5.50
CA ALA A 673 2.14 -18.79 -6.43
C ALA A 673 0.63 -18.76 -6.76
N VAL A 674 0.07 -19.92 -7.10
CA VAL A 674 -1.38 -20.10 -7.37
C VAL A 674 -2.21 -19.74 -6.12
N TYR A 675 -1.77 -20.17 -4.93
CA TYR A 675 -2.42 -19.80 -3.67
C TYR A 675 -2.39 -18.29 -3.40
N ARG A 676 -1.23 -17.63 -3.54
CA ARG A 676 -1.07 -16.20 -3.30
C ARG A 676 -1.89 -15.37 -4.30
N ALA A 677 -1.92 -15.79 -5.57
CA ALA A 677 -2.77 -15.18 -6.59
C ALA A 677 -4.26 -15.32 -6.27
N GLY A 678 -4.69 -16.44 -5.67
CA GLY A 678 -6.10 -16.74 -5.41
C GLY A 678 -6.87 -15.70 -4.60
N LYS A 679 -6.22 -15.01 -3.64
CA LYS A 679 -6.84 -13.85 -2.94
C LYS A 679 -7.30 -12.77 -3.93
N TYR A 680 -6.47 -12.45 -4.91
CA TYR A 680 -6.75 -11.46 -5.94
C TYR A 680 -7.73 -11.98 -7.00
N LEU A 681 -7.68 -13.28 -7.32
CA LEU A 681 -8.66 -13.91 -8.21
C LEU A 681 -10.08 -13.91 -7.62
N SER A 682 -10.21 -14.17 -6.32
CA SER A 682 -11.49 -14.06 -5.62
C SER A 682 -12.06 -12.63 -5.72
N ARG A 683 -11.22 -11.62 -5.47
CA ARG A 683 -11.60 -10.20 -5.59
C ARG A 683 -11.90 -9.78 -7.02
N LEU A 684 -11.16 -10.31 -8.00
CA LEU A 684 -11.39 -10.09 -9.43
C LEU A 684 -12.77 -10.60 -9.84
N VAL A 685 -13.13 -11.82 -9.42
CA VAL A 685 -14.45 -12.41 -9.68
C VAL A 685 -15.55 -11.62 -8.98
N GLU A 686 -15.35 -11.21 -7.73
CA GLU A 686 -16.29 -10.36 -6.99
C GLU A 686 -16.53 -9.01 -7.68
N ALA A 687 -15.45 -8.30 -8.04
CA ALA A 687 -15.52 -7.02 -8.75
C ALA A 687 -16.24 -7.18 -10.10
N THR A 688 -15.95 -8.24 -10.85
CA THR A 688 -16.56 -8.53 -12.15
C THR A 688 -18.06 -8.82 -12.02
N ASN A 689 -18.45 -9.62 -11.02
CA ASN A 689 -19.85 -9.88 -10.71
C ASN A 689 -20.60 -8.59 -10.37
N LYS A 690 -20.02 -7.75 -9.51
CA LYS A 690 -20.62 -6.45 -9.13
C LYS A 690 -20.62 -5.43 -10.27
N LEU A 691 -19.64 -5.47 -11.16
CA LEU A 691 -19.56 -4.62 -12.35
C LEU A 691 -20.67 -4.96 -13.34
N ILE A 692 -20.73 -6.22 -13.78
CA ILE A 692 -21.62 -6.65 -14.85
C ILE A 692 -23.04 -6.86 -14.32
N ASP A 693 -23.21 -7.42 -13.13
CA ASP A 693 -24.53 -7.65 -12.51
C ASP A 693 -25.52 -8.36 -13.47
N ASP A 694 -25.00 -9.34 -14.19
CA ASP A 694 -25.71 -10.23 -15.10
C ASP A 694 -24.94 -11.55 -15.11
N ARG A 695 -25.52 -12.57 -14.47
CA ARG A 695 -24.87 -13.85 -14.24
C ARG A 695 -24.48 -14.56 -15.54
N GLU A 696 -25.36 -14.55 -16.54
CA GLU A 696 -25.11 -15.21 -17.82
C GLU A 696 -23.94 -14.54 -18.55
N LEU A 697 -23.89 -13.20 -18.54
CA LEU A 697 -22.77 -12.47 -19.14
C LEU A 697 -21.45 -12.73 -18.40
N VAL A 698 -21.47 -12.79 -17.07
CA VAL A 698 -20.26 -13.07 -16.27
C VAL A 698 -19.76 -14.49 -16.48
N GLU A 699 -20.64 -15.50 -16.41
CA GLU A 699 -20.27 -16.91 -16.64
C GLU A 699 -19.79 -17.16 -18.08
N SER A 700 -20.11 -16.27 -19.03
CA SER A 700 -19.60 -16.30 -20.40
C SER A 700 -18.21 -15.66 -20.60
N ILE A 701 -17.57 -15.18 -19.53
CA ILE A 701 -16.17 -14.71 -19.56
C ILE A 701 -15.25 -15.95 -19.66
N PRO A 702 -14.25 -15.94 -20.57
CA PRO A 702 -13.28 -17.03 -20.67
C PRO A 702 -12.65 -17.36 -19.31
N ASN A 703 -12.56 -18.65 -19.01
CA ASN A 703 -11.93 -19.19 -17.79
C ASN A 703 -12.58 -18.74 -16.48
N TYR A 704 -13.84 -18.27 -16.49
CA TYR A 704 -14.55 -17.84 -15.28
C TYR A 704 -14.52 -18.89 -14.17
N THR A 705 -14.87 -20.13 -14.48
CA THR A 705 -14.89 -21.22 -13.50
C THR A 705 -13.50 -21.49 -12.92
N ALA A 706 -12.46 -21.57 -13.74
CA ALA A 706 -11.10 -21.85 -13.28
C ALA A 706 -10.59 -20.74 -12.33
N VAL A 707 -10.73 -19.47 -12.73
CA VAL A 707 -10.34 -18.31 -11.91
C VAL A 707 -11.13 -18.28 -10.60
N LYS A 708 -12.43 -18.55 -10.65
CA LYS A 708 -13.31 -18.62 -9.47
C LYS A 708 -12.90 -19.75 -8.53
N ASP A 709 -12.67 -20.95 -9.05
CA ASP A 709 -12.33 -22.13 -8.24
C ASP A 709 -10.99 -21.93 -7.51
N VAL A 710 -9.97 -21.38 -8.17
CA VAL A 710 -8.70 -21.03 -7.51
C VAL A 710 -8.92 -19.99 -6.42
N GLY A 711 -9.73 -18.97 -6.70
CA GLY A 711 -10.06 -17.93 -5.73
C GLY A 711 -10.78 -18.46 -4.49
N GLU A 712 -11.79 -19.32 -4.67
CA GLU A 712 -12.55 -19.93 -3.57
C GLU A 712 -11.67 -20.86 -2.72
N ASN A 713 -10.85 -21.70 -3.35
CA ASN A 713 -9.94 -22.61 -2.62
C ASN A 713 -8.86 -21.85 -1.83
N ALA A 714 -8.30 -20.78 -2.39
CA ALA A 714 -7.32 -19.97 -1.68
C ALA A 714 -7.93 -19.24 -0.47
N MET A 715 -9.14 -18.69 -0.64
CA MET A 715 -9.84 -18.01 0.45
C MET A 715 -10.27 -18.98 1.56
N ALA A 716 -10.67 -20.21 1.22
CA ALA A 716 -10.98 -21.25 2.22
C ALA A 716 -9.77 -21.54 3.13
N ILE A 717 -8.60 -21.78 2.54
CA ILE A 717 -7.34 -21.97 3.29
C ILE A 717 -7.01 -20.74 4.13
N LYS A 718 -7.18 -19.55 3.56
CA LYS A 718 -6.90 -18.30 4.28
C LYS A 718 -7.78 -18.14 5.51
N THR A 719 -9.04 -18.59 5.45
CA THR A 719 -9.97 -18.51 6.57
C THR A 719 -9.76 -19.60 7.63
N ASP A 720 -9.16 -20.74 7.26
CA ASP A 720 -8.98 -21.89 8.16
C ASP A 720 -8.01 -21.65 9.33
N LYS A 721 -7.29 -20.51 9.35
CA LYS A 721 -6.41 -20.03 10.44
C LYS A 721 -5.62 -21.18 11.09
N VAL A 722 -4.55 -21.60 10.43
CA VAL A 722 -3.67 -22.66 10.94
C VAL A 722 -3.17 -22.28 12.32
N LYS A 723 -3.36 -23.15 13.30
CA LYS A 723 -2.97 -22.92 14.69
C LYS A 723 -1.69 -23.68 14.99
N VAL A 724 -0.65 -22.99 15.42
CA VAL A 724 0.60 -23.59 15.91
C VAL A 724 0.79 -23.22 17.37
N THR A 725 1.01 -24.24 18.20
CA THR A 725 1.29 -24.05 19.61
C THR A 725 2.77 -23.76 19.78
N ASP A 726 3.09 -22.60 20.35
CA ASP A 726 4.45 -22.26 20.76
C ASP A 726 4.93 -23.29 21.80
N PRO A 727 6.05 -23.99 21.58
CA PRO A 727 6.50 -25.04 22.47
C PRO A 727 6.95 -24.50 23.83
N VAL A 728 7.33 -23.22 23.91
CA VAL A 728 7.81 -22.56 25.13
C VAL A 728 6.63 -21.97 25.90
N THR A 729 5.85 -21.09 25.27
CA THR A 729 4.77 -20.37 25.97
C THR A 729 3.47 -21.18 26.03
N LYS A 730 3.35 -22.23 25.22
CA LYS A 730 2.11 -22.98 24.96
C LYS A 730 0.99 -22.14 24.36
N GLU A 731 1.28 -20.91 23.92
CA GLU A 731 0.33 -20.04 23.24
C GLU A 731 0.05 -20.55 21.82
N VAL A 732 -1.22 -20.54 21.42
CA VAL A 732 -1.61 -20.93 20.06
C VAL A 732 -1.57 -19.71 19.16
N LYS A 733 -0.57 -19.65 18.27
CA LYS A 733 -0.43 -18.61 17.25
C LYS A 733 -1.08 -19.02 15.93
N GLU A 734 -1.69 -18.06 15.24
CA GLU A 734 -2.29 -18.28 13.93
C GLU A 734 -1.25 -18.05 12.82
N LEU A 735 -1.00 -19.05 11.97
CA LEU A 735 -0.16 -18.97 10.78
C LEU A 735 -1.04 -18.78 9.55
N GLU A 736 -1.15 -17.55 9.08
CA GLU A 736 -1.79 -17.27 7.80
C GLU A 736 -0.79 -17.46 6.65
N GLY A 737 -1.19 -18.25 5.65
CA GLY A 737 -0.46 -18.38 4.39
C GLY A 737 0.88 -19.13 4.49
N ASP A 738 1.03 -20.02 5.46
CA ASP A 738 2.18 -20.94 5.57
C ASP A 738 2.32 -21.83 4.31
N PRO A 739 3.45 -21.77 3.57
CA PRO A 739 3.67 -22.60 2.38
C PRO A 739 3.56 -24.11 2.62
N GLU A 740 4.06 -24.65 3.74
CA GLU A 740 3.99 -26.09 4.02
C GLU A 740 2.56 -26.53 4.37
N TYR A 741 1.75 -25.64 4.94
CA TYR A 741 0.32 -25.89 5.09
C TYR A 741 -0.40 -25.90 3.74
N VAL A 742 -0.16 -24.90 2.90
CA VAL A 742 -0.75 -24.80 1.54
C VAL A 742 -0.37 -26.04 0.71
N LYS A 743 0.88 -26.49 0.80
CA LYS A 743 1.39 -27.69 0.12
C LYS A 743 0.69 -28.98 0.53
N LYS A 744 0.12 -29.05 1.73
CA LYS A 744 -0.64 -30.22 2.20
C LYS A 744 -2.10 -30.20 1.73
N ASN A 745 -2.61 -29.05 1.28
CA ASN A 745 -3.97 -28.94 0.80
C ASN A 745 -4.16 -29.72 -0.53
N GLU A 746 -5.23 -30.50 -0.63
CA GLU A 746 -5.52 -31.37 -1.77
C GLU A 746 -5.62 -30.65 -3.12
N PHE A 747 -6.06 -29.39 -3.13
CA PHE A 747 -6.18 -28.57 -4.33
C PHE A 747 -4.80 -28.06 -4.79
N PHE A 748 -4.04 -27.45 -3.88
CA PHE A 748 -2.76 -26.81 -4.22
C PHE A 748 -1.62 -27.80 -4.38
N LYS A 749 -1.62 -28.92 -3.65
CA LYS A 749 -0.56 -29.95 -3.78
C LYS A 749 -0.44 -30.55 -5.19
N LYS A 750 -1.49 -30.42 -6.00
CA LYS A 750 -1.54 -30.94 -7.37
C LYS A 750 -0.98 -29.94 -8.39
N GLN A 751 -0.77 -28.68 -7.98
CA GLN A 751 -0.33 -27.61 -8.86
C GLN A 751 1.17 -27.74 -9.16
N LYS A 752 1.52 -27.68 -10.44
CA LYS A 752 2.87 -27.75 -11.00
C LYS A 752 3.26 -26.41 -11.62
N ASP A 753 4.52 -26.27 -12.06
CA ASP A 753 5.02 -25.08 -12.77
C ASP A 753 4.15 -24.73 -13.98
N THR A 754 3.72 -25.75 -14.73
CA THR A 754 2.80 -25.59 -15.86
C THR A 754 1.48 -24.96 -15.47
N ASP A 755 1.03 -25.17 -14.24
CA ASP A 755 -0.27 -24.71 -13.76
C ASP A 755 -0.20 -23.22 -13.37
N ALA A 756 0.95 -22.74 -12.87
CA ALA A 756 1.15 -21.31 -12.63
C ALA A 756 1.16 -20.50 -13.94
N HIS A 757 1.87 -20.98 -14.97
CA HIS A 757 1.87 -20.35 -16.30
C HIS A 757 0.54 -20.51 -17.05
N HIS A 758 -0.15 -21.64 -16.85
CA HIS A 758 -1.49 -21.83 -17.38
C HIS A 758 -2.47 -20.82 -16.75
N LEU A 759 -2.46 -20.71 -15.42
CA LEU A 759 -3.28 -19.76 -14.68
C LEU A 759 -2.96 -18.32 -15.07
N GLU A 760 -1.69 -17.98 -15.28
CA GLU A 760 -1.28 -16.68 -15.85
C GLU A 760 -2.02 -16.39 -17.15
N THR A 761 -2.02 -17.33 -18.10
CA THR A 761 -2.74 -17.21 -19.38
C THR A 761 -4.25 -17.09 -19.18
N GLU A 762 -4.81 -17.83 -18.23
CA GLU A 762 -6.23 -17.78 -17.90
C GLU A 762 -6.65 -16.41 -17.34
N VAL A 763 -5.84 -15.85 -16.44
CA VAL A 763 -6.04 -14.53 -15.82
C VAL A 763 -5.98 -13.41 -16.85
N ILE A 764 -5.00 -13.47 -17.77
CA ILE A 764 -4.88 -12.52 -18.88
C ILE A 764 -6.14 -12.55 -19.76
N SER A 765 -6.58 -13.75 -20.14
CA SER A 765 -7.76 -13.94 -20.99
C SER A 765 -9.05 -13.50 -20.30
N TYR A 766 -9.20 -13.82 -19.01
CA TYR A 766 -10.31 -13.38 -18.18
C TYR A 766 -10.37 -11.86 -18.11
N GLY A 767 -9.26 -11.23 -17.70
CA GLY A 767 -9.15 -9.78 -17.54
C GLY A 767 -9.42 -9.02 -18.83
N ALA A 768 -8.90 -9.51 -19.97
CA ALA A 768 -9.09 -8.89 -21.27
C ALA A 768 -10.57 -8.91 -21.72
N ALA A 769 -11.35 -9.92 -21.33
CA ALA A 769 -12.75 -10.03 -21.76
C ALA A 769 -13.72 -9.10 -21.00
N ILE A 770 -13.35 -8.60 -19.81
CA ILE A 770 -14.25 -7.83 -18.93
C ILE A 770 -14.81 -6.57 -19.61
N PRO A 771 -14.00 -5.69 -20.25
CA PRO A 771 -14.52 -4.45 -20.83
C PRO A 771 -15.60 -4.69 -21.89
N ALA A 772 -15.42 -5.69 -22.76
CA ALA A 772 -16.41 -6.02 -23.78
C ALA A 772 -17.73 -6.52 -23.19
N LYS A 773 -17.69 -7.31 -22.11
CA LYS A 773 -18.91 -7.77 -21.42
C LYS A 773 -19.60 -6.63 -20.69
N PHE A 774 -18.84 -5.72 -20.11
CA PHE A 774 -19.41 -4.54 -19.45
C PHE A 774 -20.11 -3.61 -20.46
N GLU A 775 -19.51 -3.36 -21.63
CA GLU A 775 -20.16 -2.59 -22.69
C GLU A 775 -21.42 -3.31 -23.23
N ALA A 776 -21.38 -4.64 -23.40
CA ALA A 776 -22.56 -5.41 -23.78
C ALA A 776 -23.70 -5.27 -22.77
N LYS A 777 -23.38 -5.25 -21.46
CA LYS A 777 -24.37 -5.00 -20.40
C LYS A 777 -24.95 -3.58 -20.50
N LYS A 778 -24.13 -2.55 -20.69
CA LYS A 778 -24.62 -1.17 -20.87
C LYS A 778 -25.59 -1.06 -22.03
N GLU A 779 -25.29 -1.68 -23.16
CA GLU A 779 -26.18 -1.69 -24.33
C GLU A 779 -27.47 -2.48 -24.07
N LYS A 780 -27.41 -3.58 -23.31
CA LYS A 780 -28.60 -4.33 -22.86
C LYS A 780 -29.48 -3.47 -21.96
N ASP A 781 -28.90 -2.77 -21.00
CA ASP A 781 -29.63 -1.89 -20.07
C ASP A 781 -30.26 -0.70 -20.79
N LYS A 782 -29.54 -0.10 -21.73
CA LYS A 782 -30.03 1.00 -22.57
C LYS A 782 -31.20 0.58 -23.46
N LYS A 783 -31.24 -0.66 -23.92
CA LYS A 783 -32.37 -1.21 -24.70
C LYS A 783 -33.59 -1.56 -23.84
N ALA A 784 -33.38 -1.83 -22.55
CA ALA A 784 -34.44 -2.15 -21.61
C ALA A 784 -35.14 -0.89 -21.04
N GLN A 785 -34.43 0.24 -21.01
CA GLN A 785 -34.95 1.58 -20.72
C GLN A 785 -35.68 2.16 -21.93
#